data_AF-A0A2V9GQS4-F1
#
_entry.id   AF-A0A2V9GQS4-F1
#
_cell.length_a   1.000
_cell.length_b   1.000
_cell.length_c   1.000
_cell.angle_alpha   90.00
_cell.angle_beta   90.00
_cell.angle_gamma   90.00
#
_symmetry.space_group_name_H-M   'P 1'
#
loop_
_entity.id
_entity.type
_entity.pdbx_description
1 polymer ?
#
loop_
_entity_poly.entity_id
_entity_poly.type
_entity_poly.pdbx_seq_one_letter_code
_entity_poly.pdbx_strand_id
1 'polypeptide(L)'
;IEEYAARQSAILNNAEVCLLLTFRRAEAVAKLLRPRVRSLSAVVDAEKLIQAADKAPPPSPGALPLHVTGSRARRGSDLALLQYTSGSTGDPKGVMLTHANLLANIRAIGEAVQLRPDDVGISWLPLYHDMGLIGAWLTLLHFGTPLAVMSPLAFLTRPERWLQAFHKHRGTISAAPNFAYELCVRKIADKDIQGVDLSSWRAALNGAEPVNPETLERFRERFAGYGFRREAQLPVYGLAEATLAVTVPPLNRGPLVDRVERQTFTAEGRAVPAALEDETAIAFVSSGKALAGHEVRIVDEIGNEVPDRAEGFLWFRGPSATSGYYRNSKATETLLPRGPATDPGEYAWINTGDRAYRADGEIYVTGRVKDIIIKGGRNLYPHEVEELAARADGIRKGCIVAFGLTDEATGTEKLVVVAETRERDMPRRAALASAVTDLVSRGLGLPPDRVELIPPGSIPKTSSGKLRREETKQLYLAGTLSLSRAPAWLQIVRLGTGSTLRNLGREILAGVRRGLEILYGLYFGVVFLLWIVPTWVMVQFIKDHKEAGRFTSSALKVLFALIACRVRVVGKEYMETPGAKIYASNHTSYFDVLPLMLGLGVPYRFVAKMEVGGMPFIGAFLKRMGHLKFDRSDPQSRLRQAQEMEEFLRNGESVFVFPEGTFAAEDGVRPFQLGAFKAAVATGAPVIPVSLAGTRRFLRDGTYLPRPTSVTITLSPPIFPSTTTNNPNPADSSDWHELIRLRDATRAAIVRHAAEPLL
;
A
#
# COMPACT_ATOMS: atom_id res chain seq x y z
N ILE A 1 -5.82 -4.91 -23.00
CA ILE A 1 -4.40 -4.59 -22.74
C ILE A 1 -4.27 -3.21 -22.14
N GLU A 2 -4.88 -2.17 -22.71
CA GLU A 2 -4.80 -0.80 -22.18
C GLU A 2 -5.39 -0.66 -20.77
N GLU A 3 -6.63 -1.14 -20.58
CA GLU A 3 -7.28 -1.20 -19.26
C GLU A 3 -6.46 -2.01 -18.24
N TYR A 4 -5.97 -3.18 -18.67
CA TYR A 4 -5.08 -4.01 -17.87
C TYR A 4 -3.81 -3.25 -17.46
N ALA A 5 -3.16 -2.54 -18.39
CA ALA A 5 -1.97 -1.76 -18.11
C ALA A 5 -2.24 -0.57 -17.18
N ALA A 6 -3.35 0.12 -17.34
CA ALA A 6 -3.77 1.20 -16.43
C ALA A 6 -3.98 0.67 -15.01
N ARG A 7 -4.72 -0.43 -14.87
CA ARG A 7 -4.99 -1.08 -13.58
C ARG A 7 -3.71 -1.58 -12.92
N GLN A 8 -2.86 -2.29 -13.66
CA GLN A 8 -1.58 -2.76 -13.13
C GLN A 8 -0.68 -1.59 -12.75
N SER A 9 -0.64 -0.52 -13.55
CA SER A 9 0.15 0.68 -13.19
C SER A 9 -0.34 1.32 -11.88
N ALA A 10 -1.65 1.35 -11.61
CA ALA A 10 -2.19 1.85 -10.36
C ALA A 10 -1.73 1.02 -9.15
N ILE A 11 -1.81 -0.31 -9.25
CA ILE A 11 -1.33 -1.25 -8.23
C ILE A 11 0.17 -1.06 -7.99
N LEU A 12 0.96 -1.08 -9.06
CA LEU A 12 2.43 -0.99 -8.97
C LEU A 12 2.91 0.35 -8.41
N ASN A 13 2.23 1.46 -8.74
CA ASN A 13 2.52 2.76 -8.14
C ASN A 13 2.11 2.82 -6.66
N ASN A 14 0.96 2.24 -6.31
CA ASN A 14 0.50 2.23 -4.92
C ASN A 14 1.47 1.44 -4.03
N ALA A 15 1.97 0.29 -4.49
CA ALA A 15 2.96 -0.53 -3.77
C ALA A 15 4.42 -0.06 -3.92
N GLU A 16 4.67 1.00 -4.70
CA GLU A 16 6.03 1.48 -5.03
C GLU A 16 6.97 0.35 -5.50
N VAL A 17 6.45 -0.53 -6.35
CA VAL A 17 7.19 -1.72 -6.80
C VAL A 17 8.46 -1.29 -7.52
N CYS A 18 9.60 -1.81 -7.07
CA CYS A 18 10.91 -1.59 -7.69
C CYS A 18 11.28 -2.69 -8.70
N LEU A 19 10.84 -3.92 -8.45
CA LEU A 19 11.11 -5.09 -9.28
C LEU A 19 9.80 -5.81 -9.59
N LEU A 20 9.49 -5.97 -10.88
CA LEU A 20 8.35 -6.77 -11.34
C LEU A 20 8.84 -8.11 -11.89
N LEU A 21 8.50 -9.18 -11.19
CA LEU A 21 8.71 -10.55 -11.67
C LEU A 21 7.57 -10.95 -12.61
N THR A 22 7.93 -11.47 -13.79
CA THR A 22 6.96 -11.90 -14.81
C THR A 22 7.43 -13.16 -15.53
N PHE A 23 6.67 -13.60 -16.54
CA PHE A 23 7.07 -14.71 -17.41
C PHE A 23 7.52 -14.18 -18.77
N ARG A 24 8.38 -14.93 -19.46
CA ARG A 24 9.06 -14.51 -20.69
C ARG A 24 8.14 -13.89 -21.75
N ARG A 25 6.94 -14.48 -21.97
CA ARG A 25 5.96 -13.97 -22.95
C ARG A 25 5.33 -12.62 -22.56
N ALA A 26 5.27 -12.29 -21.27
CA ALA A 26 4.69 -11.04 -20.78
C ALA A 26 5.74 -9.95 -20.52
N GLU A 27 7.04 -10.26 -20.57
CA GLU A 27 8.12 -9.32 -20.29
C GLU A 27 8.05 -8.05 -21.16
N ALA A 28 7.80 -8.20 -22.47
CA ALA A 28 7.68 -7.07 -23.38
C ALA A 28 6.52 -6.13 -23.01
N VAL A 29 5.35 -6.69 -22.68
CA VAL A 29 4.17 -5.92 -22.26
C VAL A 29 4.39 -5.29 -20.88
N ALA A 30 5.01 -6.01 -19.96
CA ALA A 30 5.34 -5.51 -18.63
C ALA A 30 6.36 -4.36 -18.67
N LYS A 31 7.33 -4.38 -19.61
CA LYS A 31 8.26 -3.26 -19.84
C LYS A 31 7.55 -1.98 -20.28
N LEU A 32 6.40 -2.08 -20.98
CA LEU A 32 5.57 -0.91 -21.33
C LEU A 32 4.92 -0.23 -20.11
N LEU A 33 4.97 -0.85 -18.93
CA LEU A 33 4.49 -0.25 -17.68
C LEU A 33 5.53 0.67 -17.03
N ARG A 34 6.84 0.50 -17.32
CA ARG A 34 7.91 1.31 -16.71
C ARG A 34 7.69 2.83 -16.82
N PRO A 35 7.26 3.40 -17.98
CA PRO A 35 6.99 4.83 -18.07
C PRO A 35 5.86 5.31 -17.15
N ARG A 36 4.95 4.42 -16.77
CA ARG A 36 3.80 4.71 -15.91
C ARG A 36 4.07 4.43 -14.43
N VAL A 37 5.15 3.73 -14.09
CA VAL A 37 5.49 3.33 -12.71
C VAL A 37 6.89 3.83 -12.38
N ARG A 38 6.98 4.97 -11.68
CA ARG A 38 8.26 5.67 -11.42
C ARG A 38 9.25 4.85 -10.59
N SER A 39 8.74 4.03 -9.67
CA SER A 39 9.55 3.19 -8.80
C SER A 39 10.15 1.98 -9.52
N LEU A 40 9.57 1.55 -10.66
CA LEU A 40 9.90 0.29 -11.31
C LEU A 40 11.23 0.36 -12.05
N SER A 41 12.31 -0.08 -11.38
CA SER A 41 13.66 -0.12 -11.93
C SER A 41 13.88 -1.32 -12.85
N ALA A 42 13.26 -2.46 -12.54
CA ALA A 42 13.49 -3.70 -13.27
C ALA A 42 12.20 -4.50 -13.51
N VAL A 43 12.17 -5.16 -14.67
CA VAL A 43 11.16 -6.15 -15.06
C VAL A 43 11.97 -7.36 -15.46
N VAL A 44 11.82 -8.44 -14.72
CA VAL A 44 12.67 -9.63 -14.83
C VAL A 44 11.78 -10.83 -15.01
N ASP A 45 12.11 -11.69 -15.95
CA ASP A 45 11.46 -13.00 -16.03
C ASP A 45 12.07 -13.97 -15.01
N ALA A 46 11.27 -14.88 -14.49
CA ALA A 46 11.70 -15.81 -13.45
C ALA A 46 12.90 -16.67 -13.85
N GLU A 47 13.02 -17.08 -15.12
CA GLU A 47 14.14 -17.90 -15.61
C GLU A 47 15.46 -17.13 -15.55
N LYS A 48 15.48 -15.86 -15.97
CA LYS A 48 16.65 -14.99 -15.84
C LYS A 48 17.07 -14.81 -14.39
N LEU A 49 16.11 -14.70 -13.47
CA LEU A 49 16.41 -14.59 -12.04
C LEU A 49 17.07 -15.87 -11.51
N ILE A 50 16.54 -17.04 -11.87
CA ILE A 50 17.11 -18.34 -11.49
C ILE A 50 18.52 -18.50 -12.07
N GLN A 51 18.70 -18.23 -13.37
CA GLN A 51 20.01 -18.29 -14.02
C GLN A 51 21.02 -17.31 -13.41
N ALA A 52 20.58 -16.14 -12.98
CA ALA A 52 21.43 -15.19 -12.28
C ALA A 52 21.82 -15.70 -10.88
N ALA A 53 20.89 -16.35 -10.17
CA ALA A 53 21.16 -16.98 -8.88
C ALA A 53 22.12 -18.17 -9.00
N ASP A 54 21.95 -19.04 -10.01
CA ASP A 54 22.83 -20.19 -10.25
C ASP A 54 24.26 -19.77 -10.62
N LYS A 55 24.41 -18.60 -11.26
CA LYS A 55 25.72 -18.02 -11.60
C LYS A 55 26.33 -17.19 -10.46
N ALA A 56 25.57 -16.91 -9.40
CA ALA A 56 26.09 -16.17 -8.27
C ALA A 56 27.13 -17.03 -7.55
N PRO A 57 28.28 -16.47 -7.13
CA PRO A 57 29.23 -17.20 -6.32
C PRO A 57 28.53 -17.72 -5.05
N PRO A 58 28.83 -18.94 -4.59
CA PRO A 58 28.26 -19.45 -3.35
C PRO A 58 28.58 -18.48 -2.22
N PRO A 59 27.66 -18.28 -1.26
CA PRO A 59 27.96 -17.48 -0.08
C PRO A 59 29.23 -18.05 0.57
N SER A 60 30.15 -17.17 0.98
CA SER A 60 31.35 -17.58 1.72
C SER A 60 30.97 -18.51 2.88
N PRO A 61 31.80 -19.50 3.27
CA PRO A 61 31.51 -20.34 4.42
C PRO A 61 31.17 -19.49 5.66
N GLY A 62 29.98 -19.68 6.24
CA GLY A 62 29.47 -18.86 7.36
C GLY A 62 28.79 -17.55 6.97
N ALA A 63 28.77 -17.17 5.69
CA ALA A 63 27.98 -16.04 5.20
C ALA A 63 26.49 -16.42 5.23
N LEU A 64 25.73 -15.70 6.03
CA LEU A 64 24.27 -15.75 5.99
C LEU A 64 23.81 -15.23 4.61
N PRO A 65 22.76 -15.83 3.99
CA PRO A 65 22.21 -15.34 2.74
C PRO A 65 21.93 -13.83 2.83
N LEU A 66 22.14 -13.06 1.75
CA LEU A 66 21.96 -11.59 1.75
C LEU A 66 20.56 -11.11 2.20
N HIS A 67 19.57 -12.01 2.20
CA HIS A 67 18.21 -11.76 2.70
C HIS A 67 18.09 -11.88 4.23
N VAL A 68 19.04 -12.57 4.85
CA VAL A 68 19.25 -12.72 6.29
C VAL A 68 20.23 -11.64 6.82
N THR A 69 20.96 -10.95 5.92
CA THR A 69 21.89 -9.85 6.29
C THR A 69 21.25 -8.47 6.34
N GLY A 70 19.92 -8.36 6.28
CA GLY A 70 19.27 -7.16 6.82
C GLY A 70 19.62 -7.11 8.30
N SER A 71 20.37 -6.11 8.76
CA SER A 71 20.76 -5.90 10.18
C SER A 71 19.58 -5.79 11.16
N ARG A 72 18.35 -5.97 10.69
CA ARG A 72 17.11 -5.96 11.45
C ARG A 72 16.54 -7.38 11.52
N ALA A 73 16.52 -7.94 12.72
CA ALA A 73 15.72 -9.12 13.03
C ALA A 73 14.26 -8.87 12.60
N ARG A 74 13.72 -9.74 11.72
CA ARG A 74 12.33 -9.65 11.26
C ARG A 74 11.41 -9.94 12.44
N ARG A 75 10.48 -9.03 12.69
CA ARG A 75 9.47 -9.16 13.75
C ARG A 75 8.16 -9.67 13.16
N GLY A 76 7.34 -10.32 13.98
CA GLY A 76 6.00 -10.73 13.58
C GLY A 76 5.13 -9.55 13.10
N SER A 77 5.35 -8.36 13.64
CA SER A 77 4.66 -7.12 13.27
C SER A 77 5.18 -6.46 11.98
N ASP A 78 6.28 -6.95 11.40
CA ASP A 78 6.77 -6.41 10.14
C ASP A 78 5.82 -6.82 9.00
N LEU A 79 5.53 -5.87 8.11
CA LEU A 79 4.74 -6.11 6.89
C LEU A 79 5.45 -7.14 6.01
N ALA A 80 4.75 -8.23 5.69
CA ALA A 80 5.26 -9.34 4.90
C ALA A 80 4.71 -9.35 3.48
N LEU A 81 3.42 -9.02 3.32
CA LEU A 81 2.71 -9.10 2.05
C LEU A 81 1.70 -7.97 1.91
N LEU A 82 1.66 -7.36 0.71
CA LEU A 82 0.54 -6.55 0.26
C LEU A 82 -0.34 -7.38 -0.66
N GLN A 83 -1.46 -7.90 -0.13
CA GLN A 83 -2.41 -8.68 -0.91
C GLN A 83 -3.43 -7.73 -1.54
N TYR A 84 -3.32 -7.47 -2.84
CA TYR A 84 -4.31 -6.64 -3.53
C TYR A 84 -5.62 -7.40 -3.72
N THR A 85 -6.73 -6.73 -3.40
CA THR A 85 -8.06 -7.28 -3.61
C THR A 85 -8.43 -7.31 -5.10
N SER A 86 -9.24 -8.29 -5.51
CA SER A 86 -9.62 -8.50 -6.92
C SER A 86 -10.48 -7.37 -7.52
N GLY A 87 -10.89 -6.38 -6.73
CA GLY A 87 -11.60 -5.17 -7.19
C GLY A 87 -12.98 -5.45 -7.79
N SER A 88 -13.76 -6.37 -7.20
CA SER A 88 -15.15 -6.63 -7.62
C SER A 88 -16.05 -5.40 -7.45
N THR A 89 -15.71 -4.50 -6.51
CA THR A 89 -16.53 -3.34 -6.11
C THR A 89 -15.79 -1.99 -6.19
N GLY A 90 -14.68 -1.88 -6.94
CA GLY A 90 -13.90 -0.63 -7.08
C GLY A 90 -12.41 -0.84 -7.36
N ASP A 91 -11.60 0.19 -7.08
CA ASP A 91 -10.14 0.15 -7.25
C ASP A 91 -9.48 -0.90 -6.35
N PRO A 92 -8.46 -1.64 -6.85
CA PRO A 92 -7.73 -2.62 -6.05
C PRO A 92 -7.12 -1.98 -4.80
N LYS A 93 -7.40 -2.56 -3.63
CA LYS A 93 -6.84 -2.10 -2.35
C LYS A 93 -5.77 -3.07 -1.88
N GLY A 94 -4.59 -2.57 -1.51
CA GLY A 94 -3.50 -3.39 -0.97
C GLY A 94 -3.72 -3.69 0.51
N VAL A 95 -4.17 -4.90 0.84
CA VAL A 95 -4.32 -5.34 2.24
C VAL A 95 -2.95 -5.51 2.88
N MET A 96 -2.74 -4.89 4.04
CA MET A 96 -1.48 -4.96 4.78
C MET A 96 -1.39 -6.21 5.66
N LEU A 97 -0.62 -7.20 5.24
CA LEU A 97 -0.46 -8.46 5.97
C LEU A 97 0.93 -8.56 6.58
N THR A 98 0.98 -8.63 7.91
CA THR A 98 2.24 -8.86 8.64
C THR A 98 2.63 -10.34 8.65
N HIS A 99 3.87 -10.64 9.04
CA HIS A 99 4.30 -12.03 9.25
C HIS A 99 3.41 -12.76 10.27
N ALA A 100 3.00 -12.07 11.34
CA ALA A 100 2.11 -12.62 12.35
C ALA A 100 0.72 -12.94 11.78
N ASN A 101 0.15 -12.06 10.95
CA ASN A 101 -1.16 -12.32 10.32
C ASN A 101 -1.11 -13.56 9.43
N LEU A 102 -0.08 -13.67 8.58
CA LEU A 102 0.12 -14.80 7.69
C LEU A 102 0.21 -16.12 8.45
N LEU A 103 1.11 -16.19 9.43
CA LEU A 103 1.34 -17.42 10.20
C LEU A 103 0.14 -17.80 11.07
N ALA A 104 -0.60 -16.82 11.60
CA ALA A 104 -1.82 -17.09 12.35
C ALA A 104 -2.88 -17.76 11.47
N ASN A 105 -3.13 -17.24 10.26
CA ASN A 105 -4.12 -17.83 9.36
C ASN A 105 -3.67 -19.19 8.82
N ILE A 106 -2.40 -19.32 8.41
CA ILE A 106 -1.84 -20.58 7.89
C ILE A 106 -1.98 -21.71 8.91
N ARG A 107 -1.63 -21.46 10.17
CA ARG A 107 -1.75 -22.45 11.24
C ARG A 107 -3.20 -22.83 11.50
N ALA A 108 -4.10 -21.85 11.58
CA ALA A 108 -5.52 -22.09 11.79
C ALA A 108 -6.14 -22.88 10.63
N ILE A 109 -5.76 -22.60 9.38
CA ILE A 109 -6.17 -23.40 8.21
C ILE A 109 -5.66 -24.83 8.36
N GLY A 110 -4.37 -25.02 8.64
CA GLY A 110 -3.76 -26.33 8.78
C GLY A 110 -4.41 -27.17 9.89
N GLU A 111 -4.76 -26.55 11.01
CA GLU A 111 -5.52 -27.20 12.09
C GLU A 111 -6.93 -27.58 11.65
N ALA A 112 -7.67 -26.65 11.03
CA ALA A 112 -9.05 -26.87 10.60
C ALA A 112 -9.17 -27.98 9.54
N VAL A 113 -8.23 -28.06 8.60
CA VAL A 113 -8.18 -29.12 7.58
C VAL A 113 -7.37 -30.34 8.05
N GLN A 114 -6.92 -30.36 9.30
CA GLN A 114 -6.08 -31.41 9.90
C GLN A 114 -4.99 -31.85 8.93
N LEU A 115 -4.14 -30.89 8.53
CA LEU A 115 -3.10 -31.12 7.55
C LEU A 115 -2.05 -32.09 8.12
N ARG A 116 -1.68 -33.07 7.31
CA ARG A 116 -0.80 -34.18 7.67
C ARG A 116 0.44 -34.20 6.77
N PRO A 117 1.56 -34.80 7.23
CA PRO A 117 2.77 -34.91 6.42
C PRO A 117 2.60 -35.75 5.13
N ASP A 118 1.61 -36.66 5.10
CA ASP A 118 1.29 -37.51 3.96
C ASP A 118 0.29 -36.86 2.97
N ASP A 119 -0.18 -35.65 3.26
CA ASP A 119 -1.04 -34.93 2.32
C ASP A 119 -0.29 -34.56 1.04
N VAL A 120 -1.05 -34.41 -0.05
CA VAL A 120 -0.54 -33.89 -1.31
C VAL A 120 -1.51 -32.84 -1.83
N GLY A 121 -1.05 -31.61 -1.87
CA GLY A 121 -1.82 -30.50 -2.43
C GLY A 121 -1.81 -30.53 -3.94
N ILE A 122 -2.96 -30.26 -4.55
CA ILE A 122 -3.09 -30.00 -5.98
C ILE A 122 -3.58 -28.58 -6.14
N SER A 123 -2.91 -27.74 -6.95
CA SER A 123 -3.38 -26.37 -7.17
C SER A 123 -3.11 -25.88 -8.59
N TRP A 124 -4.12 -25.22 -9.16
CA TRP A 124 -3.98 -24.41 -10.36
C TRP A 124 -4.24 -22.93 -10.08
N LEU A 125 -4.53 -22.58 -8.82
CA LEU A 125 -4.93 -21.24 -8.44
C LEU A 125 -3.77 -20.26 -8.63
N PRO A 126 -4.07 -19.04 -9.09
CA PRO A 126 -3.04 -18.04 -9.32
C PRO A 126 -2.42 -17.51 -8.03
N LEU A 127 -1.10 -17.27 -8.04
CA LEU A 127 -0.35 -16.71 -6.90
C LEU A 127 -0.61 -15.23 -6.64
N TYR A 128 -1.34 -14.54 -7.51
CA TYR A 128 -1.79 -13.17 -7.25
C TYR A 128 -3.09 -13.13 -6.44
N HIS A 129 -3.74 -14.28 -6.20
CA HIS A 129 -4.96 -14.41 -5.41
C HIS A 129 -4.62 -15.07 -4.07
N ASP A 130 -5.22 -14.58 -2.98
CA ASP A 130 -5.01 -15.05 -1.61
C ASP A 130 -5.15 -16.58 -1.47
N MET A 131 -6.22 -17.18 -2.00
CA MET A 131 -6.45 -18.63 -1.95
C MET A 131 -5.36 -19.45 -2.65
N GLY A 132 -4.75 -18.92 -3.72
CA GLY A 132 -3.63 -19.58 -4.40
C GLY A 132 -2.30 -19.38 -3.68
N LEU A 133 -2.00 -18.15 -3.28
CA LEU A 133 -0.75 -17.80 -2.61
C LEU A 133 -0.70 -18.32 -1.18
N ILE A 134 -1.67 -17.94 -0.36
CA ILE A 134 -1.70 -18.25 1.07
C ILE A 134 -2.26 -19.65 1.29
N GLY A 135 -3.42 -19.94 0.70
CA GLY A 135 -4.15 -21.19 0.95
C GLY A 135 -3.46 -22.43 0.41
N ALA A 136 -2.93 -22.37 -0.81
CA ALA A 136 -2.20 -23.50 -1.39
C ALA A 136 -0.69 -23.40 -1.12
N TRP A 137 -0.03 -22.34 -1.58
CA TRP A 137 1.44 -22.29 -1.57
C TRP A 137 2.05 -22.13 -0.19
N LEU A 138 1.75 -21.03 0.52
CA LEU A 138 2.39 -20.74 1.80
C LEU A 138 1.95 -21.70 2.91
N THR A 139 0.69 -22.16 2.89
CA THR A 139 0.21 -23.14 3.86
C THR A 139 0.96 -24.47 3.70
N LEU A 140 1.00 -25.06 2.51
CA LEU A 140 1.68 -26.35 2.32
C LEU A 140 3.19 -26.24 2.52
N LEU A 141 3.79 -25.09 2.16
CA LEU A 141 5.20 -24.82 2.46
C LEU A 141 5.47 -24.78 3.97
N HIS A 142 4.58 -24.17 4.76
CA HIS A 142 4.73 -24.08 6.22
C HIS A 142 4.72 -25.46 6.88
N PHE A 143 3.88 -26.37 6.39
CA PHE A 143 3.73 -27.73 6.94
C PHE A 143 4.64 -28.78 6.26
N GLY A 144 5.46 -28.37 5.29
CA GLY A 144 6.37 -29.28 4.58
C GLY A 144 5.66 -30.30 3.69
N THR A 145 4.46 -29.98 3.21
CA THR A 145 3.59 -30.87 2.45
C THR A 145 3.85 -30.74 0.93
N PRO A 146 3.96 -31.84 0.17
CA PRO A 146 4.08 -31.80 -1.29
C PRO A 146 2.94 -31.04 -1.97
N LEU A 147 3.28 -30.24 -3.00
CA LEU A 147 2.30 -29.48 -3.80
C LEU A 147 2.57 -29.67 -5.29
N ALA A 148 1.62 -30.28 -5.99
CA ALA A 148 1.61 -30.34 -7.46
C ALA A 148 0.86 -29.12 -8.03
N VAL A 149 1.54 -28.37 -8.90
CA VAL A 149 0.99 -27.13 -9.49
C VAL A 149 0.80 -27.22 -10.99
N MET A 150 -0.23 -26.54 -11.50
CA MET A 150 -0.37 -26.24 -12.92
C MET A 150 -0.83 -24.80 -13.12
N SER A 151 -0.76 -24.27 -14.35
CA SER A 151 -1.23 -22.90 -14.59
C SER A 151 -2.76 -22.83 -14.63
N PRO A 152 -3.38 -21.69 -14.24
CA PRO A 152 -4.83 -21.51 -14.39
C PRO A 152 -5.31 -21.71 -15.83
N LEU A 153 -4.49 -21.31 -16.81
CA LEU A 153 -4.80 -21.50 -18.23
C LEU A 153 -4.82 -22.98 -18.62
N ALA A 154 -3.91 -23.80 -18.07
CA ALA A 154 -3.91 -25.24 -18.32
C ALA A 154 -5.20 -25.89 -17.81
N PHE A 155 -5.68 -25.50 -16.62
CA PHE A 155 -6.96 -25.95 -16.09
C PHE A 155 -8.15 -25.48 -16.95
N LEU A 156 -8.25 -24.18 -17.24
CA LEU A 156 -9.37 -23.63 -18.02
C LEU A 156 -9.48 -24.25 -19.42
N THR A 157 -8.34 -24.57 -20.04
CA THR A 157 -8.29 -25.20 -21.38
C THR A 157 -8.61 -26.68 -21.33
N ARG A 158 -8.13 -27.41 -20.31
CA ARG A 158 -8.28 -28.86 -20.14
C ARG A 158 -8.55 -29.20 -18.66
N PRO A 159 -9.80 -29.03 -18.17
CA PRO A 159 -10.13 -29.21 -16.76
C PRO A 159 -9.93 -30.65 -16.27
N GLU A 160 -9.94 -31.64 -17.15
CA GLU A 160 -9.63 -33.04 -16.85
C GLU A 160 -8.23 -33.21 -16.22
N ARG A 161 -7.28 -32.31 -16.54
CA ARG A 161 -5.93 -32.35 -15.99
C ARG A 161 -5.89 -32.20 -14.48
N TRP A 162 -6.86 -31.50 -13.90
CA TRP A 162 -6.95 -31.35 -12.45
C TRP A 162 -7.28 -32.70 -11.78
N LEU A 163 -8.24 -33.44 -12.33
CA LEU A 163 -8.61 -34.78 -11.84
C LEU A 163 -7.49 -35.80 -12.11
N GLN A 164 -6.83 -35.72 -13.27
CA GLN A 164 -5.65 -36.54 -13.56
C GLN A 164 -4.48 -36.26 -12.62
N ALA A 165 -4.30 -35.01 -12.17
CA ALA A 165 -3.29 -34.67 -11.18
C ALA A 165 -3.61 -35.28 -9.81
N PHE A 166 -4.88 -35.28 -9.39
CA PHE A 166 -5.33 -36.02 -8.20
C PHE A 166 -4.98 -37.50 -8.28
N HIS A 167 -5.31 -38.15 -9.38
CA HIS A 167 -4.98 -39.56 -9.59
C HIS A 167 -3.46 -39.81 -9.58
N LYS A 168 -2.70 -39.06 -10.38
CA LYS A 168 -1.25 -39.24 -10.55
C LYS A 168 -0.48 -39.05 -9.25
N HIS A 169 -0.84 -38.05 -8.47
CA HIS A 169 -0.11 -37.64 -7.27
C HIS A 169 -0.77 -38.11 -5.97
N ARG A 170 -1.87 -38.86 -6.05
CA ARG A 170 -2.71 -39.22 -4.90
C ARG A 170 -3.09 -37.98 -4.09
N GLY A 171 -3.51 -36.94 -4.79
CA GLY A 171 -3.87 -35.65 -4.21
C GLY A 171 -4.92 -35.79 -3.11
N THR A 172 -4.76 -35.05 -2.03
CA THR A 172 -5.65 -35.13 -0.86
C THR A 172 -6.39 -33.82 -0.62
N ILE A 173 -5.79 -32.68 -0.97
CA ILE A 173 -6.34 -31.35 -0.72
C ILE A 173 -6.23 -30.44 -1.94
N SER A 174 -7.30 -29.70 -2.22
CA SER A 174 -7.30 -28.61 -3.19
C SER A 174 -8.35 -27.58 -2.80
N ALA A 175 -8.01 -26.31 -3.00
CA ALA A 175 -8.97 -25.23 -2.98
C ALA A 175 -9.34 -24.81 -4.41
N ALA A 176 -10.59 -24.47 -4.64
CA ALA A 176 -11.07 -23.95 -5.90
C ALA A 176 -12.34 -23.10 -5.69
N PRO A 177 -12.59 -22.11 -6.54
CA PRO A 177 -13.88 -21.43 -6.59
C PRO A 177 -14.97 -22.33 -7.19
N ASN A 178 -16.24 -22.01 -6.89
CA ASN A 178 -17.40 -22.81 -7.29
C ASN A 178 -17.46 -23.08 -8.81
N PHE A 179 -17.11 -22.10 -9.64
CA PHE A 179 -17.11 -22.23 -11.10
C PHE A 179 -16.21 -23.36 -11.60
N ALA A 180 -15.14 -23.70 -10.87
CA ALA A 180 -14.20 -24.73 -11.27
C ALA A 180 -14.87 -26.11 -11.26
N TYR A 181 -15.65 -26.39 -10.22
CA TYR A 181 -16.44 -27.61 -10.11
C TYR A 181 -17.49 -27.68 -11.23
N GLU A 182 -18.19 -26.57 -11.50
CA GLU A 182 -19.15 -26.49 -12.61
C GLU A 182 -18.47 -26.71 -13.98
N LEU A 183 -17.27 -26.18 -14.18
CA LEU A 183 -16.50 -26.37 -15.42
C LEU A 183 -16.14 -27.84 -15.62
N CYS A 184 -15.71 -28.53 -14.57
CA CYS A 184 -15.44 -29.97 -14.59
C CYS A 184 -16.69 -30.76 -14.98
N VAL A 185 -17.83 -30.46 -14.35
CA VAL A 185 -19.11 -31.12 -14.65
C VAL A 185 -19.52 -30.92 -16.10
N ARG A 186 -19.30 -29.73 -16.67
CA ARG A 186 -19.82 -29.42 -18.01
C ARG A 186 -18.90 -29.86 -19.15
N LYS A 187 -17.58 -29.84 -18.95
CA LYS A 187 -16.62 -29.86 -20.07
C LYS A 187 -15.82 -31.15 -20.18
N ILE A 188 -15.65 -31.89 -19.10
CA ILE A 188 -14.83 -33.11 -19.11
C ILE A 188 -15.58 -34.22 -19.82
N ALA A 189 -15.05 -34.77 -20.91
CA ALA A 189 -15.65 -35.94 -21.55
C ALA A 189 -15.26 -37.24 -20.81
N ASP A 190 -16.14 -38.23 -20.78
CA ASP A 190 -15.92 -39.46 -20.00
C ASP A 190 -14.65 -40.22 -20.42
N LYS A 191 -14.34 -40.23 -21.73
CA LYS A 191 -13.11 -40.83 -22.27
C LYS A 191 -11.82 -40.22 -21.70
N ASP A 192 -11.86 -38.96 -21.26
CA ASP A 192 -10.66 -38.23 -20.80
C ASP A 192 -10.35 -38.48 -19.31
N ILE A 193 -11.28 -39.12 -18.60
CA ILE A 193 -11.18 -39.44 -17.17
C ILE A 193 -11.32 -40.93 -16.87
N GLN A 194 -11.34 -41.78 -17.90
CA GLN A 194 -11.39 -43.23 -17.72
C GLN A 194 -10.19 -43.70 -16.86
N GLY A 195 -10.46 -44.44 -15.79
CA GLY A 195 -9.43 -44.94 -14.86
C GLY A 195 -8.90 -43.93 -13.84
N VAL A 196 -9.40 -42.70 -13.83
CA VAL A 196 -9.09 -41.72 -12.77
C VAL A 196 -9.61 -42.23 -11.43
N ASP A 197 -8.84 -42.00 -10.37
CA ASP A 197 -9.19 -42.34 -8.99
C ASP A 197 -9.06 -41.10 -8.12
N LEU A 198 -10.17 -40.70 -7.50
CA LEU A 198 -10.34 -39.52 -6.66
C LEU A 198 -10.55 -39.89 -5.19
N SER A 199 -10.41 -41.16 -4.80
CA SER A 199 -10.65 -41.65 -3.43
C SER A 199 -9.73 -41.04 -2.37
N SER A 200 -8.55 -40.54 -2.77
CA SER A 200 -7.61 -39.83 -1.90
C SER A 200 -8.06 -38.41 -1.56
N TRP A 201 -8.94 -37.81 -2.37
CA TRP A 201 -9.36 -36.42 -2.21
C TRP A 201 -10.27 -36.29 -0.98
N ARG A 202 -9.71 -35.75 0.11
CA ARG A 202 -10.38 -35.63 1.41
C ARG A 202 -10.85 -34.21 1.74
N ALA A 203 -10.26 -33.20 1.10
CA ALA A 203 -10.56 -31.79 1.36
C ALA A 203 -10.66 -31.02 0.04
N ALA A 204 -11.89 -30.86 -0.46
CA ALA A 204 -12.26 -30.05 -1.61
C ALA A 204 -12.83 -28.72 -1.11
N LEU A 205 -11.93 -27.75 -0.86
CA LEU A 205 -12.33 -26.43 -0.38
C LEU A 205 -12.98 -25.66 -1.52
N ASN A 206 -14.20 -25.19 -1.31
CA ASN A 206 -14.99 -24.41 -2.27
C ASN A 206 -15.29 -23.02 -1.69
N GLY A 207 -14.71 -21.97 -2.25
CA GLY A 207 -14.90 -20.62 -1.71
C GLY A 207 -14.42 -19.51 -2.63
N ALA A 208 -14.24 -18.32 -2.07
CA ALA A 208 -13.92 -17.07 -2.78
C ALA A 208 -15.05 -16.50 -3.66
N GLU A 209 -16.17 -17.20 -3.81
CA GLU A 209 -17.42 -16.76 -4.45
C GLU A 209 -18.61 -17.52 -3.83
N PRO A 210 -19.87 -17.12 -4.09
CA PRO A 210 -21.02 -17.86 -3.60
C PRO A 210 -20.97 -19.32 -4.02
N VAL A 211 -21.13 -20.22 -3.04
CA VAL A 211 -21.15 -21.67 -3.27
C VAL A 211 -22.56 -22.08 -3.64
N ASN A 212 -22.71 -22.70 -4.80
CA ASN A 212 -24.02 -23.07 -5.31
C ASN A 212 -24.33 -24.54 -4.97
N PRO A 213 -25.48 -24.84 -4.33
CA PRO A 213 -25.82 -26.18 -3.88
C PRO A 213 -26.00 -27.17 -5.04
N GLU A 214 -26.62 -26.75 -6.15
CA GLU A 214 -26.79 -27.59 -7.35
C GLU A 214 -25.44 -27.97 -7.99
N THR A 215 -24.42 -27.10 -7.87
CA THR A 215 -23.07 -27.37 -8.38
C THR A 215 -22.38 -28.44 -7.54
N LEU A 216 -22.52 -28.35 -6.21
CA LEU A 216 -21.98 -29.36 -5.29
C LEU A 216 -22.56 -30.74 -5.58
N GLU A 217 -23.89 -30.81 -5.75
CA GLU A 217 -24.59 -32.06 -5.99
C GLU A 217 -24.21 -32.68 -7.35
N ARG A 218 -24.28 -31.90 -8.44
CA ARG A 218 -23.90 -32.39 -9.78
C ARG A 218 -22.45 -32.82 -9.87
N PHE A 219 -21.54 -32.16 -9.15
CA PHE A 219 -20.14 -32.59 -9.10
C PHE A 219 -20.00 -33.92 -8.35
N ARG A 220 -20.66 -34.07 -7.19
CA ARG A 220 -20.69 -35.31 -6.43
C ARG A 220 -21.22 -36.46 -7.29
N GLU A 221 -22.39 -36.30 -7.88
CA GLU A 221 -23.04 -37.31 -8.72
C GLU A 221 -22.13 -37.76 -9.87
N ARG A 222 -21.58 -36.81 -10.62
CA ARG A 222 -20.74 -37.11 -11.79
C ARG A 222 -19.46 -37.87 -11.44
N PHE A 223 -18.85 -37.55 -10.30
CA PHE A 223 -17.52 -38.06 -9.95
C PHE A 223 -17.52 -39.14 -8.86
N ALA A 224 -18.69 -39.51 -8.33
CA ALA A 224 -18.84 -40.58 -7.34
C ALA A 224 -18.29 -41.93 -7.84
N GLY A 225 -18.55 -42.27 -9.12
CA GLY A 225 -18.04 -43.50 -9.76
C GLY A 225 -16.50 -43.56 -9.88
N TYR A 226 -15.83 -42.42 -9.70
CA TYR A 226 -14.36 -42.31 -9.69
C TYR A 226 -13.81 -42.19 -8.26
N GLY A 227 -14.62 -42.44 -7.23
CA GLY A 227 -14.20 -42.44 -5.82
C GLY A 227 -14.33 -41.10 -5.10
N PHE A 228 -14.84 -40.04 -5.73
CA PHE A 228 -15.06 -38.76 -5.05
C PHE A 228 -16.18 -38.89 -4.01
N ARG A 229 -15.90 -38.42 -2.78
CA ARG A 229 -16.84 -38.51 -1.65
C ARG A 229 -17.53 -37.17 -1.40
N ARG A 230 -18.83 -37.21 -1.09
CA ARG A 230 -19.61 -36.00 -0.70
C ARG A 230 -18.99 -35.32 0.51
N GLU A 231 -18.49 -36.13 1.44
CA GLU A 231 -17.90 -35.72 2.71
C GLU A 231 -16.60 -34.93 2.53
N ALA A 232 -15.98 -35.00 1.34
CA ALA A 232 -14.79 -34.22 1.01
C ALA A 232 -15.11 -32.76 0.63
N GLN A 233 -16.37 -32.43 0.32
CA GLN A 233 -16.75 -31.06 -0.06
C GLN A 233 -16.80 -30.15 1.17
N LEU A 234 -16.01 -29.08 1.14
CA LEU A 234 -15.86 -28.10 2.22
C LEU A 234 -16.15 -26.70 1.68
N PRO A 235 -17.40 -26.22 1.70
CA PRO A 235 -17.69 -24.83 1.43
C PRO A 235 -17.05 -23.94 2.51
N VAL A 236 -16.26 -22.94 2.12
CA VAL A 236 -15.47 -22.10 3.03
C VAL A 236 -15.67 -20.62 2.73
N TYR A 237 -15.56 -19.78 3.76
CA TYR A 237 -15.60 -18.33 3.60
C TYR A 237 -14.29 -17.66 4.03
N GLY A 238 -13.91 -16.65 3.25
CA GLY A 238 -12.64 -15.96 3.40
C GLY A 238 -12.52 -14.72 2.51
N LEU A 239 -11.62 -13.83 2.91
CA LEU A 239 -11.31 -12.56 2.25
C LEU A 239 -9.86 -12.15 2.56
N ALA A 240 -9.27 -11.34 1.70
CA ALA A 240 -7.90 -10.88 1.84
C ALA A 240 -7.66 -10.13 3.17
N GLU A 241 -8.66 -9.37 3.64
CA GLU A 241 -8.62 -8.63 4.92
C GLU A 241 -8.49 -9.54 6.15
N ALA A 242 -8.86 -10.82 6.03
CA ALA A 242 -8.63 -11.85 7.04
C ALA A 242 -7.34 -12.64 6.79
N THR A 243 -6.43 -12.12 5.96
CA THR A 243 -5.35 -12.87 5.31
C THR A 243 -5.89 -13.84 4.25
N LEU A 244 -6.77 -14.77 4.62
CA LEU A 244 -7.50 -15.63 3.69
C LEU A 244 -8.77 -16.18 4.33
N ALA A 245 -8.66 -17.19 5.19
CA ALA A 245 -9.81 -17.96 5.65
C ALA A 245 -10.39 -17.37 6.95
N VAL A 246 -11.72 -17.38 7.06
CA VAL A 246 -12.45 -16.95 8.27
C VAL A 246 -13.25 -18.10 8.84
N THR A 247 -13.93 -18.86 7.98
CA THR A 247 -14.71 -20.04 8.39
C THR A 247 -14.35 -21.27 7.57
N VAL A 248 -14.32 -22.42 8.25
CA VAL A 248 -14.07 -23.74 7.66
C VAL A 248 -15.01 -24.75 8.33
N PRO A 249 -15.71 -25.60 7.56
CA PRO A 249 -16.57 -26.63 8.13
C PRO A 249 -15.75 -27.83 8.64
N PRO A 250 -16.27 -28.62 9.59
CA PRO A 250 -15.64 -29.86 10.01
C PRO A 250 -15.42 -30.82 8.83
N LEU A 251 -14.26 -31.49 8.83
CA LEU A 251 -13.95 -32.54 7.87
C LEU A 251 -14.96 -33.70 7.96
N ASN A 252 -15.12 -34.40 6.84
CA ASN A 252 -15.92 -35.63 6.73
C ASN A 252 -17.43 -35.49 7.00
N ARG A 253 -17.96 -34.27 7.18
CA ARG A 253 -19.40 -34.01 7.33
C ARG A 253 -20.13 -33.86 5.99
N GLY A 254 -19.43 -33.32 4.99
CA GLY A 254 -20.03 -32.82 3.76
C GLY A 254 -20.77 -31.47 3.95
N PRO A 255 -21.33 -30.92 2.87
CA PRO A 255 -21.94 -29.60 2.87
C PRO A 255 -23.29 -29.62 3.58
N LEU A 256 -23.61 -28.52 4.28
CA LEU A 256 -24.94 -28.24 4.81
C LEU A 256 -25.61 -27.17 3.94
N VAL A 257 -26.85 -27.40 3.57
CA VAL A 257 -27.68 -26.48 2.78
C VAL A 257 -28.92 -26.18 3.61
N ASP A 258 -29.12 -24.91 3.96
CA ASP A 258 -30.32 -24.46 4.66
C ASP A 258 -31.31 -23.90 3.63
N ARG A 259 -32.51 -24.48 3.57
CA ARG A 259 -33.60 -24.04 2.71
C ARG A 259 -34.51 -23.16 3.56
N VAL A 260 -34.64 -21.90 3.20
CA VAL A 260 -35.38 -20.90 3.97
C VAL A 260 -36.57 -20.35 3.21
N GLU A 261 -37.63 -20.00 3.95
CA GLU A 261 -38.84 -19.38 3.42
C GLU A 261 -38.51 -18.06 2.74
N ARG A 262 -38.72 -17.99 1.42
CA ARG A 262 -38.36 -16.81 0.61
C ARG A 262 -39.01 -15.52 1.10
N GLN A 263 -40.31 -15.55 1.33
CA GLN A 263 -41.07 -14.35 1.65
C GLN A 263 -40.61 -13.76 2.97
N THR A 264 -40.54 -14.60 4.00
CA THR A 264 -40.06 -14.24 5.33
C THR A 264 -38.62 -13.71 5.29
N PHE A 265 -37.73 -14.40 4.58
CA PHE A 265 -36.33 -13.99 4.50
C PHE A 265 -36.14 -12.66 3.75
N THR A 266 -36.80 -12.48 2.59
CA THR A 266 -36.64 -11.28 1.76
C THR A 266 -37.33 -10.04 2.33
N ALA A 267 -38.40 -10.21 3.11
CA ALA A 267 -39.14 -9.10 3.72
C ALA A 267 -38.60 -8.71 5.11
N GLU A 268 -38.21 -9.68 5.94
CA GLU A 268 -37.87 -9.45 7.35
C GLU A 268 -36.41 -9.77 7.68
N GLY A 269 -35.66 -10.40 6.77
CA GLY A 269 -34.29 -10.85 7.05
C GLY A 269 -34.24 -12.05 8.01
N ARG A 270 -35.32 -12.82 8.18
CA ARG A 270 -35.33 -14.03 9.02
C ARG A 270 -35.24 -15.31 8.20
N ALA A 271 -34.22 -16.12 8.49
CA ALA A 271 -33.96 -17.43 7.90
C ALA A 271 -34.81 -18.53 8.56
N VAL A 272 -36.11 -18.53 8.31
CA VAL A 272 -37.03 -19.58 8.76
C VAL A 272 -36.90 -20.80 7.84
N PRO A 273 -36.71 -22.02 8.37
CA PRO A 273 -36.67 -23.24 7.55
C PRO A 273 -37.94 -23.40 6.71
N ALA A 274 -37.79 -23.65 5.41
CA ALA A 274 -38.89 -23.90 4.50
C ALA A 274 -39.41 -25.34 4.62
N ALA A 275 -40.69 -25.55 4.28
CA ALA A 275 -41.25 -26.88 4.07
C ALA A 275 -40.52 -27.62 2.94
N LEU A 276 -40.47 -28.96 3.01
CA LEU A 276 -39.73 -29.77 2.03
C LEU A 276 -40.22 -29.57 0.60
N GLU A 277 -41.54 -29.40 0.44
CA GLU A 277 -42.25 -29.23 -0.82
C GLU A 277 -42.26 -27.77 -1.33
N ASP A 278 -41.72 -26.81 -0.58
CA ASP A 278 -41.71 -25.40 -1.00
C ASP A 278 -40.69 -25.20 -2.15
N GLU A 279 -41.21 -25.22 -3.38
CA GLU A 279 -40.43 -24.96 -4.60
C GLU A 279 -39.92 -23.52 -4.69
N THR A 280 -40.45 -22.59 -3.89
CA THR A 280 -40.03 -21.19 -3.88
C THR A 280 -38.91 -20.91 -2.88
N ALA A 281 -38.56 -21.86 -2.03
CA ALA A 281 -37.53 -21.71 -1.00
C ALA A 281 -36.18 -21.22 -1.56
N ILE A 282 -35.46 -20.43 -0.76
CA ILE A 282 -34.09 -20.00 -1.07
C ILE A 282 -33.13 -20.94 -0.36
N ALA A 283 -32.05 -21.36 -1.04
CA ALA A 283 -31.05 -22.24 -0.46
C ALA A 283 -29.74 -21.50 -0.19
N PHE A 284 -29.23 -21.57 1.04
CA PHE A 284 -27.91 -21.05 1.42
C PHE A 284 -27.00 -22.19 1.87
N VAL A 285 -25.74 -22.16 1.42
CA VAL A 285 -24.74 -23.17 1.80
C VAL A 285 -23.96 -22.67 3.02
N SER A 286 -23.86 -23.50 4.06
CA SER A 286 -23.03 -23.18 5.22
C SER A 286 -21.56 -23.10 4.79
N SER A 287 -20.88 -22.03 5.23
CA SER A 287 -19.42 -21.87 5.09
C SER A 287 -18.63 -22.45 6.27
N GLY A 288 -19.30 -23.07 7.23
CA GLY A 288 -18.69 -23.66 8.42
C GLY A 288 -18.67 -22.73 9.62
N LYS A 289 -17.73 -23.01 10.53
CA LYS A 289 -17.54 -22.28 11.79
C LYS A 289 -16.30 -21.40 11.72
N ALA A 290 -16.24 -20.38 12.57
CA ALA A 290 -15.05 -19.55 12.70
C ALA A 290 -13.80 -20.40 12.99
N LEU A 291 -12.68 -20.02 12.37
CA LEU A 291 -11.38 -20.63 12.66
C LEU A 291 -10.97 -20.44 14.14
N ALA A 292 -10.11 -21.33 14.64
CA ALA A 292 -9.56 -21.19 15.98
C ALA A 292 -8.90 -19.81 16.17
N GLY A 293 -9.18 -19.16 17.31
CA GLY A 293 -8.72 -17.80 17.61
C GLY A 293 -9.40 -16.68 16.83
N HIS A 294 -10.41 -16.98 16.01
CA HIS A 294 -11.21 -15.99 15.29
C HIS A 294 -12.63 -15.96 15.82
N GLU A 295 -13.24 -14.79 15.77
CA GLU A 295 -14.64 -14.57 16.13
C GLU A 295 -15.39 -14.01 14.92
N VAL A 296 -16.61 -14.47 14.73
CA VAL A 296 -17.55 -13.95 13.73
C VAL A 296 -18.81 -13.51 14.45
N ARG A 297 -19.29 -12.30 14.13
CA ARG A 297 -20.57 -11.77 14.58
C ARG A 297 -21.41 -11.38 13.39
N ILE A 298 -22.71 -11.60 13.53
CA ILE A 298 -23.70 -11.04 12.64
C ILE A 298 -24.30 -9.85 13.37
N VAL A 299 -24.25 -8.67 12.77
CA VAL A 299 -24.66 -7.43 13.43
C VAL A 299 -25.68 -6.64 12.62
N ASP A 300 -26.48 -5.82 13.31
CA ASP A 300 -27.40 -4.86 12.69
C ASP A 300 -26.64 -3.63 12.13
N GLU A 301 -27.38 -2.65 11.62
CA GLU A 301 -26.83 -1.40 11.04
C GLU A 301 -26.07 -0.53 12.07
N ILE A 302 -26.36 -0.69 13.36
CA ILE A 302 -25.77 0.09 14.46
C ILE A 302 -24.61 -0.71 15.11
N GLY A 303 -24.40 -1.96 14.67
CA GLY A 303 -23.33 -2.84 15.10
C GLY A 303 -23.64 -3.65 16.36
N ASN A 304 -24.92 -3.88 16.68
CA ASN A 304 -25.34 -4.81 17.75
C ASN A 304 -25.50 -6.22 17.17
N GLU A 305 -25.15 -7.25 17.95
CA GLU A 305 -25.31 -8.63 17.50
C GLU A 305 -26.79 -9.00 17.35
N VAL A 306 -27.13 -9.62 16.22
CA VAL A 306 -28.50 -10.06 15.94
C VAL A 306 -28.72 -11.50 16.43
N PRO A 307 -29.98 -11.89 16.72
CA PRO A 307 -30.31 -13.26 17.10
C PRO A 307 -29.93 -14.31 16.04
N ASP A 308 -29.88 -15.57 16.45
CA ASP A 308 -29.73 -16.69 15.52
C ASP A 308 -30.85 -16.66 14.46
N ARG A 309 -30.53 -17.04 13.22
CA ARG A 309 -31.38 -16.97 12.02
C ARG A 309 -31.81 -15.56 11.59
N ALA A 310 -31.32 -14.50 12.23
CA ALA A 310 -31.48 -13.14 11.71
C ALA A 310 -30.31 -12.78 10.79
N GLU A 311 -30.61 -12.20 9.64
CA GLU A 311 -29.63 -11.70 8.69
C GLU A 311 -29.10 -10.34 9.12
N GLY A 312 -27.78 -10.16 9.04
CA GLY A 312 -27.13 -8.88 9.27
C GLY A 312 -25.79 -8.80 8.56
N PHE A 313 -24.96 -7.85 8.98
CA PHE A 313 -23.59 -7.67 8.47
C PHE A 313 -22.65 -8.66 9.13
N LEU A 314 -21.83 -9.34 8.32
CA LEU A 314 -20.79 -10.23 8.81
C LEU A 314 -19.57 -9.41 9.23
N TRP A 315 -19.31 -9.36 10.53
CA TRP A 315 -18.07 -8.84 11.09
C TRP A 315 -17.21 -9.98 11.60
N PHE A 316 -15.89 -9.83 11.49
CA PHE A 316 -14.96 -10.78 12.09
C PHE A 316 -13.82 -10.05 12.80
N ARG A 317 -13.18 -10.75 13.75
CA ARG A 317 -11.90 -10.34 14.34
C ARG A 317 -11.04 -11.56 14.62
N GLY A 318 -9.73 -11.37 14.72
CA GLY A 318 -8.79 -12.43 15.05
C GLY A 318 -7.35 -12.09 14.67
N PRO A 319 -6.39 -12.99 14.97
CA PRO A 319 -4.96 -12.74 14.78
C PRO A 319 -4.54 -12.58 13.32
N SER A 320 -5.34 -13.06 12.36
CA SER A 320 -5.07 -12.87 10.94
C SER A 320 -5.71 -11.62 10.32
N ALA A 321 -6.41 -10.81 11.11
CA ALA A 321 -7.03 -9.57 10.66
C ALA A 321 -5.96 -8.53 10.25
N THR A 322 -6.17 -7.92 9.09
CA THR A 322 -5.35 -6.79 8.63
C THR A 322 -5.48 -5.58 9.56
N SER A 323 -4.42 -4.75 9.62
CA SER A 323 -4.52 -3.41 10.24
C SER A 323 -5.13 -2.36 9.31
N GLY A 324 -5.36 -2.70 8.04
CA GLY A 324 -6.03 -1.84 7.08
C GLY A 324 -5.48 -1.98 5.65
N TYR A 325 -5.69 -0.92 4.87
CA TYR A 325 -5.21 -0.84 3.50
C TYR A 325 -4.01 0.09 3.36
N TYR A 326 -3.04 -0.33 2.54
CA TYR A 326 -1.81 0.40 2.29
C TYR A 326 -2.10 1.74 1.61
N ARG A 327 -1.71 2.82 2.30
CA ARG A 327 -1.87 4.22 1.85
C ARG A 327 -3.32 4.58 1.49
N ASN A 328 -4.29 4.05 2.23
CA ASN A 328 -5.70 4.34 2.01
C ASN A 328 -6.47 4.44 3.33
N SER A 329 -6.21 5.51 4.09
CA SER A 329 -6.83 5.75 5.41
C SER A 329 -8.35 5.75 5.34
N LYS A 330 -8.95 6.40 4.35
CA LYS A 330 -10.41 6.45 4.16
C LYS A 330 -11.02 5.05 4.02
N ALA A 331 -10.40 4.18 3.23
CA ALA A 331 -10.89 2.81 3.10
C ALA A 331 -10.65 2.00 4.38
N THR A 332 -9.56 2.27 5.11
CA THR A 332 -9.27 1.63 6.41
C THR A 332 -10.30 2.02 7.48
N GLU A 333 -10.69 3.28 7.55
CA GLU A 333 -11.75 3.76 8.46
C GLU A 333 -13.08 3.07 8.16
N THR A 334 -13.43 2.87 6.88
CA THR A 334 -14.64 2.13 6.50
C THR A 334 -14.54 0.63 6.85
N LEU A 335 -13.33 0.07 6.83
CA LEU A 335 -13.08 -1.34 7.14
C LEU A 335 -13.23 -1.65 8.63
N LEU A 336 -12.88 -0.69 9.48
CA LEU A 336 -12.82 -0.82 10.95
C LEU A 336 -14.00 -0.07 11.59
N PRO A 337 -15.21 -0.65 11.65
CA PRO A 337 -16.42 0.03 12.11
C PRO A 337 -16.34 0.53 13.57
N ARG A 338 -15.46 -0.07 14.39
CA ARG A 338 -15.22 0.32 15.79
C ARG A 338 -13.85 0.98 15.99
N GLY A 339 -13.16 1.32 14.90
CA GLY A 339 -11.77 1.78 14.95
C GLY A 339 -10.75 0.65 15.18
N PRO A 340 -9.45 0.99 15.30
CA PRO A 340 -8.40 0.03 15.64
C PRO A 340 -8.60 -0.51 17.07
N ALA A 341 -8.02 -1.68 17.35
CA ALA A 341 -7.98 -2.21 18.71
C ALA A 341 -7.26 -1.24 19.65
N THR A 342 -7.88 -0.93 20.77
CA THR A 342 -7.33 -0.02 21.80
C THR A 342 -6.51 -0.75 22.85
N ASP A 343 -6.88 -1.98 23.15
CA ASP A 343 -6.27 -2.76 24.23
C ASP A 343 -5.19 -3.72 23.72
N PRO A 344 -4.03 -3.80 24.40
CA PRO A 344 -3.00 -4.76 24.04
C PRO A 344 -3.52 -6.20 24.08
N GLY A 345 -3.42 -6.90 22.95
CA GLY A 345 -3.86 -8.31 22.82
C GLY A 345 -5.25 -8.47 22.20
N GLU A 346 -5.99 -7.39 21.98
CA GLU A 346 -7.25 -7.43 21.23
C GLU A 346 -7.06 -7.23 19.72
N TYR A 347 -8.05 -7.68 18.95
CA TYR A 347 -8.13 -7.51 17.50
C TYR A 347 -9.32 -6.64 17.13
N ALA A 348 -9.10 -5.72 16.18
CA ALA A 348 -10.15 -4.85 15.69
C ALA A 348 -11.23 -5.66 14.96
N TRP A 349 -12.49 -5.24 15.11
CA TRP A 349 -13.57 -5.75 14.28
C TRP A 349 -13.41 -5.25 12.85
N ILE A 350 -13.50 -6.16 11.89
CA ILE A 350 -13.50 -5.87 10.47
C ILE A 350 -14.91 -6.07 9.91
N ASN A 351 -15.42 -5.03 9.25
CA ASN A 351 -16.60 -5.15 8.41
C ASN A 351 -16.20 -5.74 7.05
N THR A 352 -16.69 -6.94 6.75
CA THR A 352 -16.37 -7.65 5.49
C THR A 352 -17.05 -7.04 4.26
N GLY A 353 -18.13 -6.28 4.48
CA GLY A 353 -19.02 -5.83 3.42
C GLY A 353 -19.96 -6.93 2.88
N ASP A 354 -20.03 -8.07 3.57
CA ASP A 354 -20.93 -9.19 3.27
C ASP A 354 -22.06 -9.29 4.30
N ARG A 355 -23.21 -9.81 3.86
CA ARG A 355 -24.34 -10.19 4.70
C ARG A 355 -24.35 -11.69 4.94
N ALA A 356 -24.81 -12.06 6.13
CA ALA A 356 -24.92 -13.45 6.53
C ALA A 356 -25.95 -13.59 7.66
N TYR A 357 -26.35 -14.82 7.94
CA TYR A 357 -26.96 -15.20 9.20
C TYR A 357 -26.17 -16.35 9.82
N ARG A 358 -26.39 -16.55 11.13
CA ARG A 358 -25.89 -17.70 11.88
C ARG A 358 -27.06 -18.65 12.14
N ALA A 359 -26.85 -19.95 12.00
CA ALA A 359 -27.80 -20.96 12.42
C ALA A 359 -27.04 -22.16 12.99
N ASP A 360 -27.39 -22.60 14.20
CA ASP A 360 -26.78 -23.76 14.87
C ASP A 360 -25.22 -23.67 14.96
N GLY A 361 -24.71 -22.44 15.09
CA GLY A 361 -23.28 -22.14 15.15
C GLY A 361 -22.55 -22.17 13.80
N GLU A 362 -23.26 -22.36 12.69
CA GLU A 362 -22.75 -22.29 11.32
C GLU A 362 -23.03 -20.92 10.69
N ILE A 363 -22.17 -20.49 9.77
CA ILE A 363 -22.30 -19.20 9.08
C ILE A 363 -22.79 -19.41 7.65
N TYR A 364 -23.88 -18.73 7.28
CA TYR A 364 -24.48 -18.76 5.96
C TYR A 364 -24.35 -17.39 5.32
N VAL A 365 -23.47 -17.26 4.33
CA VAL A 365 -23.24 -16.00 3.61
C VAL A 365 -24.32 -15.83 2.55
N THR A 366 -25.07 -14.75 2.63
CA THR A 366 -26.28 -14.51 1.81
C THR A 366 -25.98 -13.61 0.61
N GLY A 367 -25.03 -12.69 0.74
CA GLY A 367 -24.63 -11.85 -0.38
C GLY A 367 -23.69 -10.71 0.02
N ARG A 368 -23.24 -9.96 -0.98
CA ARG A 368 -22.42 -8.77 -0.75
C ARG A 368 -23.32 -7.54 -0.68
N VAL A 369 -23.15 -6.68 0.32
CA VAL A 369 -24.04 -5.53 0.58
C VAL A 369 -24.24 -4.67 -0.67
N LYS A 370 -23.15 -4.39 -1.40
CA LYS A 370 -23.17 -3.54 -2.60
C LYS A 370 -23.81 -4.19 -3.83
N ASP A 371 -23.97 -5.51 -3.81
CA ASP A 371 -24.46 -6.25 -4.96
C ASP A 371 -25.97 -6.55 -4.83
N ILE A 372 -26.55 -6.48 -3.64
CA ILE A 372 -27.98 -6.74 -3.41
C ILE A 372 -28.83 -5.71 -4.17
N ILE A 373 -29.84 -6.22 -4.87
CA ILE A 373 -30.73 -5.43 -5.71
C ILE A 373 -32.01 -5.16 -4.92
N ILE A 374 -32.40 -3.89 -4.77
CA ILE A 374 -33.57 -3.51 -3.97
C ILE A 374 -34.71 -3.09 -4.91
N LYS A 375 -35.63 -4.01 -5.19
CA LYS A 375 -36.77 -3.79 -6.11
C LYS A 375 -38.10 -3.95 -5.38
N GLY A 376 -38.92 -2.89 -5.36
CA GLY A 376 -40.24 -2.88 -4.72
C GLY A 376 -40.21 -3.20 -3.23
N GLY A 377 -39.17 -2.73 -2.51
CA GLY A 377 -38.98 -3.02 -1.08
C GLY A 377 -38.50 -4.45 -0.76
N ARG A 378 -38.17 -5.25 -1.78
CA ARG A 378 -37.64 -6.61 -1.62
C ARG A 378 -36.16 -6.66 -1.96
N ASN A 379 -35.38 -7.35 -1.12
CA ASN A 379 -33.99 -7.66 -1.39
C ASN A 379 -33.92 -8.85 -2.37
N LEU A 380 -33.35 -8.61 -3.55
CA LEU A 380 -33.08 -9.63 -4.55
C LEU A 380 -31.58 -9.89 -4.61
N TYR A 381 -31.22 -11.16 -4.49
CA TYR A 381 -29.82 -11.57 -4.49
C TYR A 381 -29.38 -11.88 -5.92
N PRO A 382 -28.35 -11.21 -6.48
CA PRO A 382 -27.99 -11.38 -7.88
C PRO A 382 -27.67 -12.82 -8.28
N HIS A 383 -27.02 -13.59 -7.40
CA HIS A 383 -26.63 -14.97 -7.70
C HIS A 383 -27.85 -15.87 -7.96
N GLU A 384 -28.95 -15.60 -7.28
CA GLU A 384 -30.21 -16.31 -7.48
C GLU A 384 -30.86 -15.92 -8.82
N VAL A 385 -30.89 -14.63 -9.14
CA VAL A 385 -31.37 -14.15 -10.46
C VAL A 385 -30.54 -14.81 -11.58
N GLU A 386 -29.23 -14.86 -11.40
CA GLU A 386 -28.28 -15.45 -12.34
C GLU A 386 -28.47 -16.96 -12.47
N GLU A 387 -28.78 -17.67 -11.38
CA GLU A 387 -29.08 -19.09 -11.35
C GLU A 387 -30.38 -19.42 -12.10
N LEU A 388 -31.45 -18.66 -11.84
CA LEU A 388 -32.73 -18.80 -12.54
C LEU A 388 -32.57 -18.52 -14.04
N ALA A 389 -31.85 -17.45 -14.40
CA ALA A 389 -31.55 -17.13 -15.79
C ALA A 389 -30.67 -18.19 -16.46
N ALA A 390 -29.79 -18.87 -15.72
CA ALA A 390 -28.94 -19.94 -16.25
C ALA A 390 -29.69 -21.21 -16.65
N ARG A 391 -30.95 -21.36 -16.21
CA ARG A 391 -31.84 -22.47 -16.59
C ARG A 391 -32.39 -22.34 -18.02
N ALA A 392 -32.28 -21.15 -18.65
CA ALA A 392 -32.70 -20.95 -20.03
C ALA A 392 -31.70 -21.58 -21.04
N ASP A 393 -32.20 -22.48 -21.89
CA ASP A 393 -31.39 -23.13 -22.92
C ASP A 393 -30.91 -22.14 -23.99
N GLY A 394 -29.59 -22.02 -24.13
CA GLY A 394 -28.95 -21.06 -25.04
C GLY A 394 -28.20 -19.93 -24.32
N ILE A 395 -28.38 -19.80 -22.99
CA ILE A 395 -27.55 -18.93 -22.15
C ILE A 395 -26.25 -19.63 -21.77
N ARG A 396 -25.15 -18.88 -21.82
CA ARG A 396 -23.85 -19.37 -21.37
C ARG A 396 -23.78 -19.33 -19.84
N LYS A 397 -24.03 -20.48 -19.19
CA LYS A 397 -23.93 -20.61 -17.72
C LYS A 397 -22.59 -20.08 -17.17
N GLY A 398 -22.64 -19.34 -16.06
CA GLY A 398 -21.49 -18.65 -15.46
C GLY A 398 -21.04 -17.38 -16.21
N CYS A 399 -21.86 -16.88 -17.14
CA CYS A 399 -21.65 -15.63 -17.88
C CYS A 399 -22.96 -14.82 -17.91
N ILE A 400 -23.54 -14.62 -16.73
CA ILE A 400 -24.80 -13.89 -16.50
C ILE A 400 -24.53 -12.93 -15.36
N VAL A 401 -24.98 -11.69 -15.46
CA VAL A 401 -24.86 -10.69 -14.40
C VAL A 401 -26.22 -10.03 -14.20
N ALA A 402 -26.74 -10.09 -12.98
CA ALA A 402 -27.89 -9.31 -12.55
C ALA A 402 -27.43 -8.09 -11.74
N PHE A 403 -28.03 -6.92 -11.97
CA PHE A 403 -27.80 -5.71 -11.17
C PHE A 403 -29.03 -4.80 -11.14
N GLY A 404 -29.11 -3.95 -10.11
CA GLY A 404 -30.11 -2.91 -9.95
C GLY A 404 -29.68 -1.60 -10.60
N LEU A 405 -30.63 -0.91 -11.23
CA LEU A 405 -30.50 0.47 -11.67
C LEU A 405 -31.50 1.34 -10.90
N THR A 406 -31.01 2.33 -10.16
CA THR A 406 -31.85 3.27 -9.43
C THR A 406 -32.84 3.96 -10.37
N ASP A 407 -34.12 3.90 -10.05
CA ASP A 407 -35.20 4.58 -10.77
C ASP A 407 -35.78 5.69 -9.90
N GLU A 408 -35.35 6.93 -10.15
CA GLU A 408 -35.72 8.10 -9.34
C GLU A 408 -37.24 8.34 -9.28
N ALA A 409 -37.97 7.92 -10.31
CA ALA A 409 -39.44 8.07 -10.37
C ALA A 409 -40.18 7.14 -9.40
N THR A 410 -39.65 5.95 -9.14
CA THR A 410 -40.28 4.92 -8.30
C THR A 410 -39.60 4.77 -6.93
N GLY A 411 -38.44 5.40 -6.75
CA GLY A 411 -37.65 5.30 -5.50
C GLY A 411 -37.07 3.90 -5.26
N THR A 412 -37.09 3.02 -6.27
CA THR A 412 -36.61 1.64 -6.18
C THR A 412 -35.71 1.31 -7.37
N GLU A 413 -35.07 0.15 -7.39
CA GLU A 413 -34.22 -0.26 -8.51
C GLU A 413 -34.98 -1.06 -9.56
N LYS A 414 -34.64 -0.83 -10.83
CA LYS A 414 -34.97 -1.70 -11.96
C LYS A 414 -33.97 -2.87 -12.03
N LEU A 415 -34.48 -4.09 -12.07
CA LEU A 415 -33.72 -5.32 -12.23
C LEU A 415 -33.31 -5.50 -13.69
N VAL A 416 -32.01 -5.48 -13.96
CA VAL A 416 -31.43 -5.77 -15.28
C VAL A 416 -30.67 -7.08 -15.23
N VAL A 417 -30.94 -7.96 -16.20
CA VAL A 417 -30.22 -9.22 -16.40
C VAL A 417 -29.44 -9.13 -17.70
N VAL A 418 -28.12 -9.25 -17.63
CA VAL A 418 -27.25 -9.33 -18.80
C VAL A 418 -26.73 -10.74 -18.93
N ALA A 419 -26.88 -11.37 -20.10
CA ALA A 419 -26.46 -12.75 -20.30
C ALA A 419 -25.74 -12.98 -21.63
N GLU A 420 -24.62 -13.73 -21.62
CA GLU A 420 -23.93 -14.10 -22.84
C GLU A 420 -24.64 -15.25 -23.57
N THR A 421 -24.85 -15.10 -24.87
CA THR A 421 -25.39 -16.17 -25.75
C THR A 421 -24.60 -16.26 -27.06
N ARG A 422 -24.55 -17.48 -27.63
CA ARG A 422 -24.02 -17.70 -28.98
C ARG A 422 -25.08 -17.49 -30.06
N GLU A 423 -26.35 -17.38 -29.68
CA GLU A 423 -27.45 -17.19 -30.62
C GLU A 423 -27.34 -15.83 -31.31
N ARG A 424 -27.44 -15.84 -32.63
CA ARG A 424 -27.32 -14.67 -33.50
C ARG A 424 -28.63 -14.32 -34.18
N ASP A 425 -29.53 -15.29 -34.31
CA ASP A 425 -30.84 -15.09 -34.94
C ASP A 425 -31.76 -14.23 -34.06
N MET A 426 -32.33 -13.16 -34.62
CA MET A 426 -33.08 -12.17 -33.85
C MET A 426 -34.37 -12.71 -33.24
N PRO A 427 -35.23 -13.46 -33.97
CA PRO A 427 -36.39 -14.14 -33.39
C PRO A 427 -36.02 -15.09 -32.25
N ARG A 428 -34.99 -15.92 -32.42
CA ARG A 428 -34.54 -16.84 -31.36
C ARG A 428 -33.97 -16.11 -30.15
N ARG A 429 -33.27 -14.99 -30.34
CA ARG A 429 -32.81 -14.13 -29.22
C ARG A 429 -33.99 -13.53 -28.45
N ALA A 430 -35.03 -13.07 -29.14
CA ALA A 430 -36.23 -12.56 -28.48
C ALA A 430 -36.94 -13.66 -27.68
N ALA A 431 -37.09 -14.86 -28.25
CA ALA A 431 -37.64 -16.02 -27.54
C ALA A 431 -36.79 -16.41 -26.31
N LEU A 432 -35.46 -16.39 -26.44
CA LEU A 432 -34.54 -16.66 -25.34
C LEU A 432 -34.64 -15.62 -24.22
N ALA A 433 -34.75 -14.34 -24.56
CA ALA A 433 -34.96 -13.28 -23.60
C ALA A 433 -36.30 -13.46 -22.85
N SER A 434 -37.36 -13.83 -23.56
CA SER A 434 -38.66 -14.18 -22.95
C SER A 434 -38.53 -15.37 -21.99
N ALA A 435 -37.82 -16.43 -22.38
CA ALA A 435 -37.62 -17.60 -21.52
C ALA A 435 -36.87 -17.24 -20.23
N VAL A 436 -35.86 -16.37 -20.31
CA VAL A 436 -35.17 -15.83 -19.12
C VAL A 436 -36.15 -15.04 -18.25
N THR A 437 -36.93 -14.14 -18.84
CA THR A 437 -37.96 -13.37 -18.13
C THR A 437 -38.93 -14.29 -17.41
N ASP A 438 -39.42 -15.35 -18.06
CA ASP A 438 -40.40 -16.29 -17.49
C ASP A 438 -39.81 -17.12 -16.35
N LEU A 439 -38.56 -17.58 -16.48
CA LEU A 439 -37.87 -18.34 -15.43
C LEU A 439 -37.57 -17.49 -14.20
N VAL A 440 -37.09 -16.26 -14.41
CA VAL A 440 -36.84 -15.31 -13.32
C VAL A 440 -38.15 -14.88 -12.65
N SER A 441 -39.20 -14.61 -13.44
CA SER A 441 -40.52 -14.25 -12.92
C SER A 441 -41.13 -15.34 -12.07
N ARG A 442 -41.09 -16.61 -12.53
CA ARG A 442 -41.59 -17.75 -11.76
C ARG A 442 -40.80 -17.99 -10.48
N GLY A 443 -39.47 -17.85 -10.53
CA GLY A 443 -38.62 -18.09 -9.35
C GLY A 443 -38.66 -16.98 -8.31
N LEU A 444 -38.75 -15.71 -8.71
CA LEU A 444 -38.70 -14.56 -7.80
C LEU A 444 -40.09 -13.96 -7.47
N GLY A 445 -41.11 -14.34 -8.23
CA GLY A 445 -42.44 -13.72 -8.20
C GLY A 445 -42.46 -12.31 -8.80
N LEU A 446 -41.43 -11.91 -9.57
CA LEU A 446 -41.40 -10.63 -10.29
C LEU A 446 -40.50 -10.71 -11.54
N PRO A 447 -40.87 -10.02 -12.64
CA PRO A 447 -40.06 -10.03 -13.85
C PRO A 447 -38.82 -9.13 -13.75
N PRO A 448 -37.72 -9.47 -14.45
CA PRO A 448 -36.68 -8.49 -14.76
C PRO A 448 -37.28 -7.36 -15.61
N ASP A 449 -36.85 -6.13 -15.37
CA ASP A 449 -37.29 -4.98 -16.19
C ASP A 449 -36.61 -5.00 -17.56
N ARG A 450 -35.40 -5.57 -17.63
CA ARG A 450 -34.66 -5.77 -18.89
C ARG A 450 -33.85 -7.05 -18.87
N VAL A 451 -33.87 -7.74 -20.02
CA VAL A 451 -32.98 -8.86 -20.34
C VAL A 451 -32.15 -8.48 -21.55
N GLU A 452 -30.85 -8.27 -21.36
CA GLU A 452 -29.89 -7.90 -22.40
C GLU A 452 -29.05 -9.12 -22.78
N LEU A 453 -29.27 -9.65 -23.99
CA LEU A 453 -28.46 -10.75 -24.52
C LEU A 453 -27.25 -10.18 -25.25
N ILE A 454 -26.05 -10.65 -24.93
CA ILE A 454 -24.80 -10.14 -25.52
C ILE A 454 -23.91 -11.26 -26.07
N PRO A 455 -22.98 -10.97 -26.99
CA PRO A 455 -22.05 -11.96 -27.51
C PRO A 455 -21.11 -12.52 -26.42
N PRO A 456 -20.52 -13.72 -26.62
CA PRO A 456 -19.62 -14.29 -25.64
C PRO A 456 -18.31 -13.50 -25.48
N GLY A 457 -17.85 -13.31 -24.25
CA GLY A 457 -16.64 -12.56 -23.92
C GLY A 457 -16.87 -11.06 -23.69
N SER A 458 -18.12 -10.60 -23.76
CA SER A 458 -18.51 -9.22 -23.48
C SER A 458 -18.57 -8.90 -21.98
N ILE A 459 -18.93 -9.87 -21.13
CA ILE A 459 -19.00 -9.64 -19.67
C ILE A 459 -17.58 -9.60 -19.07
N PRO A 460 -17.19 -8.50 -18.40
CA PRO A 460 -15.90 -8.41 -17.76
C PRO A 460 -15.75 -9.43 -16.63
N LYS A 461 -14.59 -10.08 -16.60
CA LYS A 461 -14.20 -11.04 -15.56
C LYS A 461 -12.88 -10.62 -14.92
N THR A 462 -12.73 -10.89 -13.64
CA THR A 462 -11.46 -10.78 -12.94
C THR A 462 -10.44 -11.79 -13.49
N SER A 463 -9.17 -11.62 -13.14
CA SER A 463 -8.11 -12.58 -13.51
C SER A 463 -8.33 -13.98 -12.94
N SER A 464 -9.09 -14.12 -11.84
CA SER A 464 -9.50 -15.41 -11.27
C SER A 464 -10.81 -15.95 -11.87
N GLY A 465 -11.43 -15.26 -12.84
CA GLY A 465 -12.64 -15.72 -13.52
C GLY A 465 -13.96 -15.23 -12.92
N LYS A 466 -13.94 -14.54 -11.76
CA LYS A 466 -15.13 -13.97 -11.12
C LYS A 466 -15.75 -12.86 -11.98
N LEU A 467 -17.07 -12.82 -12.04
CA LEU A 467 -17.84 -11.79 -12.75
C LEU A 467 -17.66 -10.41 -12.09
N ARG A 468 -17.51 -9.35 -12.88
CA ARG A 468 -17.37 -7.96 -12.38
C ARG A 468 -18.68 -7.20 -12.56
N ARG A 469 -19.64 -7.43 -11.65
CA ARG A 469 -21.00 -6.86 -11.72
C ARG A 469 -21.04 -5.34 -11.88
N GLU A 470 -20.30 -4.62 -11.04
CA GLU A 470 -20.26 -3.15 -11.10
C GLU A 470 -19.68 -2.66 -12.43
N GLU A 471 -18.62 -3.28 -12.94
CA GLU A 471 -18.07 -2.91 -14.25
C GLU A 471 -19.05 -3.21 -15.39
N THR A 472 -19.74 -4.35 -15.35
CA THR A 472 -20.81 -4.67 -16.30
C THR A 472 -21.92 -3.61 -16.27
N LYS A 473 -22.35 -3.18 -15.07
CA LYS A 473 -23.32 -2.09 -14.89
C LYS A 473 -22.83 -0.78 -15.50
N GLN A 474 -21.58 -0.40 -15.26
CA GLN A 474 -20.99 0.82 -15.85
C GLN A 474 -20.90 0.74 -17.38
N LEU A 475 -20.47 -0.39 -17.94
CA LEU A 475 -20.40 -0.61 -19.39
C LEU A 475 -21.79 -0.64 -20.04
N TYR A 476 -22.79 -1.20 -19.35
CA TYR A 476 -24.20 -1.17 -19.76
C TYR A 476 -24.73 0.27 -19.81
N LEU A 477 -24.52 1.05 -18.74
CA LEU A 477 -24.93 2.46 -18.67
C LEU A 477 -24.23 3.33 -19.73
N ALA A 478 -22.95 3.03 -20.03
CA ALA A 478 -22.20 3.71 -21.08
C ALA A 478 -22.60 3.27 -22.50
N GLY A 479 -23.46 2.25 -22.66
CA GLY A 479 -23.85 1.72 -23.98
C GLY A 479 -22.71 1.03 -24.74
N THR A 480 -21.64 0.62 -24.05
CA THR A 480 -20.43 0.06 -24.69
C THR A 480 -20.24 -1.45 -24.46
N LEU A 481 -21.15 -2.08 -23.72
CA LEU A 481 -21.06 -3.49 -23.32
C LEU A 481 -21.00 -4.48 -24.51
N SER A 482 -21.66 -4.15 -25.62
CA SER A 482 -21.71 -4.96 -26.84
C SER A 482 -20.64 -4.58 -27.88
N LEU A 483 -19.85 -3.53 -27.65
CA LEU A 483 -18.84 -3.07 -28.60
C LEU A 483 -17.64 -4.03 -28.62
N SER A 484 -17.26 -4.45 -29.83
CA SER A 484 -16.06 -5.27 -30.03
C SER A 484 -14.82 -4.51 -29.55
N ARG A 485 -14.10 -5.06 -28.58
CA ARG A 485 -12.84 -4.48 -28.08
C ARG A 485 -11.87 -4.29 -29.24
N ALA A 486 -11.22 -3.12 -29.31
CA ALA A 486 -10.23 -2.81 -30.33
C ALA A 486 -9.14 -3.90 -30.41
N PRO A 487 -8.60 -4.22 -31.60
CA PRO A 487 -7.55 -5.23 -31.75
C PRO A 487 -6.36 -4.98 -30.81
N ALA A 488 -5.77 -6.06 -30.29
CA ALA A 488 -4.67 -5.99 -29.32
C ALA A 488 -3.50 -5.11 -29.79
N TRP A 489 -3.18 -5.15 -31.09
CA TRP A 489 -2.11 -4.34 -31.68
C TRP A 489 -2.41 -2.83 -31.61
N LEU A 490 -3.65 -2.40 -31.86
CA LEU A 490 -4.09 -1.00 -31.75
C LEU A 490 -3.99 -0.51 -30.30
N GLN A 491 -4.31 -1.36 -29.33
CA GLN A 491 -4.16 -1.04 -27.90
C GLN A 491 -2.68 -0.92 -27.50
N ILE A 492 -1.81 -1.79 -28.01
CA ILE A 492 -0.36 -1.71 -27.78
C ILE A 492 0.23 -0.44 -28.41
N VAL A 493 -0.19 -0.09 -29.63
CA VAL A 493 0.22 1.15 -30.31
C VAL A 493 -0.21 2.37 -29.50
N ARG A 494 -1.46 2.45 -29.03
CA ARG A 494 -1.94 3.54 -28.16
C ARG A 494 -1.19 3.63 -26.83
N LEU A 495 -0.87 2.47 -26.22
CA LEU A 495 -0.05 2.40 -25.01
C LEU A 495 1.36 2.94 -25.24
N GLY A 496 1.94 2.65 -26.40
CA GLY A 496 3.23 3.17 -26.87
C GLY A 496 3.16 4.67 -27.13
N THR A 497 2.34 5.11 -28.10
CA THR A 497 2.25 6.50 -28.58
C THR A 497 1.83 7.49 -27.49
N GLY A 498 0.91 7.11 -26.61
CA GLY A 498 0.47 7.94 -25.48
C GLY A 498 1.55 8.14 -24.41
N SER A 499 2.54 7.24 -24.34
CA SER A 499 3.70 7.35 -23.45
C SER A 499 4.85 8.14 -24.08
N THR A 500 5.09 7.99 -25.38
CA THR A 500 6.17 8.68 -26.09
C THR A 500 5.92 10.19 -26.20
N LEU A 501 4.70 10.62 -26.53
CA LEU A 501 4.37 12.05 -26.65
C LEU A 501 4.42 12.80 -25.30
N ARG A 502 4.00 12.14 -24.22
CA ARG A 502 4.01 12.72 -22.86
C ARG A 502 5.41 12.71 -22.23
N ASN A 503 6.26 11.76 -22.61
CA ASN A 503 7.66 11.72 -22.19
C ASN A 503 8.53 12.69 -23.01
N LEU A 504 8.32 12.82 -24.32
CA LEU A 504 9.10 13.75 -25.16
C LEU A 504 8.90 15.20 -24.68
N GLY A 505 7.66 15.61 -24.39
CA GLY A 505 7.40 16.94 -23.83
C GLY A 505 8.07 17.19 -22.47
N ARG A 506 8.14 16.16 -21.60
CA ARG A 506 8.79 16.27 -20.29
C ARG A 506 10.31 16.15 -20.34
N GLU A 507 10.87 15.34 -21.23
CA GLU A 507 12.32 15.20 -21.44
C GLU A 507 12.89 16.45 -22.11
N ILE A 508 12.15 17.05 -23.05
CA ILE A 508 12.48 18.36 -23.61
C ILE A 508 12.43 19.42 -22.50
N LEU A 509 11.36 19.48 -21.70
CA LEU A 509 11.30 20.44 -20.58
C LEU A 509 12.40 20.19 -19.53
N ALA A 510 12.73 18.93 -19.24
CA ALA A 510 13.78 18.57 -18.28
C ALA A 510 15.18 18.84 -18.83
N GLY A 511 15.39 18.68 -20.14
CA GLY A 511 16.61 19.04 -20.85
C GLY A 511 16.81 20.55 -20.89
N VAL A 512 15.76 21.31 -21.22
CA VAL A 512 15.74 22.78 -21.15
C VAL A 512 16.02 23.26 -19.73
N ARG A 513 15.36 22.67 -18.72
CA ARG A 513 15.60 23.00 -17.32
C ARG A 513 17.04 22.70 -16.88
N ARG A 514 17.61 21.55 -17.27
CA ARG A 514 19.02 21.24 -17.01
C ARG A 514 19.97 22.23 -17.71
N GLY A 515 19.67 22.60 -18.95
CA GLY A 515 20.43 23.62 -19.67
C GLY A 515 20.40 24.98 -18.97
N LEU A 516 19.24 25.41 -18.48
CA LEU A 516 19.08 26.63 -17.69
C LEU A 516 19.80 26.56 -16.33
N GLU A 517 19.76 25.40 -15.64
CA GLU A 517 20.48 25.19 -14.38
C GLU A 517 22.00 25.25 -14.59
N ILE A 518 22.53 24.68 -15.68
CA ILE A 518 23.95 24.78 -16.03
C ILE A 518 24.34 26.22 -16.37
N LEU A 519 23.53 26.91 -17.18
CA LEU A 519 23.78 28.30 -17.57
C LEU A 519 23.79 29.23 -16.34
N TYR A 520 22.84 29.06 -15.42
CA TYR A 520 22.80 29.80 -14.17
C TYR A 520 23.98 29.44 -13.25
N GLY A 521 24.40 28.17 -13.21
CA GLY A 521 25.58 27.77 -12.43
C GLY A 521 26.89 28.37 -12.96
N LEU A 522 27.06 28.43 -14.28
CA LEU A 522 28.19 29.13 -14.92
C LEU A 522 28.14 30.64 -14.65
N TYR A 523 26.97 31.25 -14.80
CA TYR A 523 26.73 32.66 -14.46
C TYR A 523 27.09 32.95 -12.99
N PHE A 524 26.61 32.14 -12.05
CA PHE A 524 26.94 32.26 -10.64
C PHE A 524 28.45 32.13 -10.41
N GLY A 525 29.11 31.13 -11.01
CA GLY A 525 30.55 30.93 -10.86
C GLY A 525 31.36 32.14 -11.32
N VAL A 526 30.99 32.73 -12.47
CA VAL A 526 31.63 33.94 -13.02
C VAL A 526 31.39 35.14 -12.11
N VAL A 527 30.14 35.42 -11.74
CA VAL A 527 29.79 36.53 -10.84
C VAL A 527 30.48 36.36 -9.49
N PHE A 528 30.46 35.16 -8.93
CA PHE A 528 31.08 34.86 -7.65
C PHE A 528 32.59 35.11 -7.72
N LEU A 529 33.29 34.64 -8.74
CA LEU A 529 34.74 34.82 -8.87
C LEU A 529 35.12 36.29 -9.12
N LEU A 530 34.42 36.97 -10.04
CA LEU A 530 34.67 38.38 -10.37
C LEU A 530 34.32 39.33 -9.21
N TRP A 531 33.42 38.95 -8.31
CA TRP A 531 32.99 39.79 -7.20
C TRP A 531 33.69 39.46 -5.88
N ILE A 532 33.85 38.18 -5.54
CA ILE A 532 34.42 37.78 -4.25
C ILE A 532 35.93 38.04 -4.18
N VAL A 533 36.67 37.87 -5.29
CA VAL A 533 38.12 38.05 -5.31
C VAL A 533 38.51 39.52 -5.07
N PRO A 534 37.94 40.52 -5.79
CA PRO A 534 38.23 41.93 -5.50
C PRO A 534 37.74 42.38 -4.13
N THR A 535 36.55 41.93 -3.72
CA THR A 535 36.00 42.23 -2.39
C THR A 535 36.94 41.72 -1.29
N TRP A 536 37.45 40.50 -1.45
CA TRP A 536 38.40 39.90 -0.51
C TRP A 536 39.71 40.68 -0.42
N VAL A 537 40.29 41.08 -1.57
CA VAL A 537 41.49 41.91 -1.61
C VAL A 537 41.26 43.22 -0.86
N MET A 538 40.13 43.90 -1.07
CA MET A 538 39.81 45.14 -0.36
C MET A 538 39.67 44.96 1.16
N VAL A 539 39.04 43.88 1.63
CA VAL A 539 38.93 43.57 3.05
C VAL A 539 40.31 43.42 3.71
N GLN A 540 41.34 42.97 2.96
CA GLN A 540 42.71 42.87 3.49
C GLN A 540 43.38 44.22 3.76
N PHE A 541 42.84 45.33 3.27
CA PHE A 541 43.36 46.67 3.53
C PHE A 541 42.61 47.42 4.64
N ILE A 542 41.45 46.93 5.07
CA ILE A 542 40.66 47.54 6.15
C ILE A 542 41.18 47.05 7.51
N LYS A 543 41.71 47.96 8.33
CA LYS A 543 42.34 47.64 9.63
C LYS A 543 41.31 47.46 10.77
N ASP A 544 40.18 48.16 10.71
CA ASP A 544 39.10 48.04 11.71
C ASP A 544 38.13 46.90 11.36
N HIS A 545 37.93 45.97 12.30
CA HIS A 545 37.04 44.82 12.15
C HIS A 545 35.56 45.20 11.95
N LYS A 546 35.09 46.30 12.56
CA LYS A 546 33.72 46.79 12.41
C LYS A 546 33.50 47.37 11.02
N GLU A 547 34.48 48.09 10.50
CA GLU A 547 34.44 48.63 9.13
C GLU A 547 34.54 47.52 8.09
N ALA A 548 35.42 46.53 8.30
CA ALA A 548 35.53 45.35 7.45
C ALA A 548 34.20 44.57 7.40
N GLY A 549 33.50 44.46 8.54
CA GLY A 549 32.17 43.86 8.63
C GLY A 549 31.10 44.61 7.83
N ARG A 550 31.06 45.95 7.92
CA ARG A 550 30.13 46.79 7.15
C ARG A 550 30.39 46.70 5.65
N PHE A 551 31.66 46.76 5.24
CA PHE A 551 32.06 46.60 3.84
C PHE A 551 31.65 45.22 3.30
N THR A 552 31.92 44.16 4.06
CA THR A 552 31.54 42.79 3.69
C THR A 552 30.03 42.64 3.54
N SER A 553 29.24 43.23 4.45
CA SER A 553 27.77 43.21 4.36
C SER A 553 27.26 43.94 3.10
N SER A 554 27.82 45.10 2.77
CA SER A 554 27.49 45.83 1.53
C SER A 554 27.88 45.05 0.28
N ALA A 555 29.06 44.40 0.27
CA ALA A 555 29.49 43.56 -0.84
C ALA A 555 28.59 42.32 -1.02
N LEU A 556 28.14 41.70 0.08
CA LEU A 556 27.17 40.61 0.03
C LEU A 556 25.81 41.08 -0.50
N LYS A 557 25.33 42.28 -0.15
CA LYS A 557 24.08 42.82 -0.75
C LYS A 557 24.16 42.89 -2.27
N VAL A 558 25.28 43.36 -2.80
CA VAL A 558 25.52 43.43 -4.25
C VAL A 558 25.62 42.02 -4.85
N LEU A 559 26.33 41.09 -4.20
CA LEU A 559 26.42 39.70 -4.65
C LEU A 559 25.04 39.05 -4.76
N PHE A 560 24.20 39.17 -3.72
CA PHE A 560 22.86 38.59 -3.68
C PHE A 560 21.92 39.22 -4.71
N ALA A 561 22.08 40.52 -5.00
CA ALA A 561 21.37 41.20 -6.07
C ALA A 561 21.80 40.66 -7.46
N LEU A 562 23.10 40.51 -7.70
CA LEU A 562 23.64 40.00 -8.96
C LEU A 562 23.22 38.55 -9.21
N ILE A 563 23.24 37.68 -8.20
CA ILE A 563 22.82 36.27 -8.38
C ILE A 563 21.30 36.08 -8.34
N ALA A 564 20.51 37.16 -8.22
CA ALA A 564 19.05 37.14 -8.12
C ALA A 564 18.52 36.26 -6.96
N CYS A 565 19.26 36.15 -5.85
CA CYS A 565 18.84 35.41 -4.67
C CYS A 565 18.30 36.38 -3.61
N ARG A 566 17.00 36.29 -3.29
CA ARG A 566 16.38 37.12 -2.26
C ARG A 566 16.58 36.52 -0.88
N VAL A 567 17.07 37.31 0.07
CA VAL A 567 17.18 36.93 1.49
C VAL A 567 16.12 37.68 2.29
N ARG A 568 15.26 36.94 2.98
CA ARG A 568 14.24 37.48 3.89
C ARG A 568 14.61 37.11 5.33
N VAL A 569 14.57 38.08 6.23
CA VAL A 569 14.77 37.87 7.67
C VAL A 569 13.44 38.08 8.39
N VAL A 570 13.07 37.15 9.27
CA VAL A 570 11.86 37.18 10.10
C VAL A 570 12.29 37.04 11.56
N GLY A 571 11.65 37.77 12.48
CA GLY A 571 12.01 37.77 13.91
C GLY A 571 13.25 38.61 14.23
N LYS A 572 13.49 39.69 13.48
CA LYS A 572 14.69 40.53 13.62
C LYS A 572 14.79 41.18 15.00
N GLU A 573 13.65 41.43 15.65
CA GLU A 573 13.52 41.94 17.01
C GLU A 573 14.26 41.09 18.05
N TYR A 574 14.40 39.78 17.84
CA TYR A 574 15.16 38.90 18.74
C TYR A 574 16.68 39.11 18.65
N MET A 575 17.17 39.82 17.63
CA MET A 575 18.57 40.25 17.58
C MET A 575 18.89 41.33 18.60
N GLU A 576 17.90 42.02 19.16
CA GLU A 576 18.08 43.09 20.14
C GLU A 576 18.04 42.58 21.59
N THR A 577 17.91 41.25 21.81
CA THR A 577 17.99 40.66 23.16
C THR A 577 19.29 41.10 23.87
N PRO A 578 19.19 41.71 25.07
CA PRO A 578 20.35 42.21 25.80
C PRO A 578 21.35 41.11 26.18
N GLY A 579 22.64 41.45 26.24
CA GLY A 579 23.70 40.54 26.66
C GLY A 579 24.23 39.62 25.55
N ALA A 580 25.23 38.82 25.91
CA ALA A 580 25.79 37.80 25.02
C ALA A 580 24.78 36.66 24.80
N LYS A 581 24.71 36.14 23.57
CA LYS A 581 23.78 35.06 23.20
C LYS A 581 24.39 34.07 22.23
N ILE A 582 23.77 32.89 22.15
CA ILE A 582 24.14 31.84 21.21
C ILE A 582 23.11 31.76 20.10
N TYR A 583 23.52 32.01 18.85
CA TYR A 583 22.69 31.74 17.68
C TYR A 583 22.92 30.30 17.24
N ALA A 584 21.88 29.48 17.22
CA ALA A 584 21.94 28.08 16.81
C ALA A 584 21.10 27.86 15.55
N SER A 585 21.71 27.37 14.47
CA SER A 585 21.04 27.20 13.17
C SER A 585 21.04 25.76 12.66
N ASN A 586 20.03 25.36 11.88
CA ASN A 586 20.17 24.17 11.04
C ASN A 586 21.26 24.38 9.99
N HIS A 587 21.91 23.29 9.57
CA HIS A 587 22.98 23.29 8.58
C HIS A 587 22.56 22.42 7.39
N THR A 588 22.40 23.03 6.22
CA THR A 588 21.78 22.39 5.05
C THR A 588 22.57 22.55 3.76
N SER A 589 23.57 23.44 3.72
CA SER A 589 24.33 23.76 2.51
C SER A 589 25.69 24.42 2.81
N TYR A 590 26.64 24.28 1.88
CA TYR A 590 27.85 25.11 1.83
C TYR A 590 27.55 26.60 1.67
N PHE A 591 26.35 26.95 1.18
CA PHE A 591 25.92 28.33 0.97
C PHE A 591 25.42 29.00 2.25
N ASP A 592 25.13 28.27 3.34
CA ASP A 592 24.41 28.76 4.53
C ASP A 592 25.00 30.02 5.18
N VAL A 593 26.32 30.14 5.20
CA VAL A 593 27.03 31.23 5.90
C VAL A 593 26.80 32.59 5.22
N LEU A 594 26.74 32.65 3.89
CA LEU A 594 26.59 33.90 3.15
C LEU A 594 25.26 34.63 3.41
N PRO A 595 24.07 33.98 3.34
CA PRO A 595 22.82 34.63 3.67
C PRO A 595 22.72 34.94 5.17
N LEU A 596 23.31 34.11 6.06
CA LEU A 596 23.38 34.42 7.49
C LEU A 596 24.17 35.70 7.76
N MET A 597 25.33 35.88 7.14
CA MET A 597 26.12 37.11 7.26
C MET A 597 25.38 38.33 6.70
N LEU A 598 24.63 38.15 5.61
CA LEU A 598 23.81 39.21 5.04
C LEU A 598 22.62 39.58 5.95
N GLY A 599 21.92 38.58 6.50
CA GLY A 599 20.69 38.75 7.26
C GLY A 599 20.90 39.12 8.73
N LEU A 600 21.90 38.53 9.37
CA LEU A 600 22.24 38.73 10.78
C LEU A 600 23.41 39.71 10.99
N GLY A 601 24.12 40.08 9.93
CA GLY A 601 25.36 40.86 10.05
C GLY A 601 26.52 40.04 10.62
N VAL A 602 27.49 40.73 11.24
CA VAL A 602 28.67 40.14 11.89
C VAL A 602 28.86 40.49 13.39
N PRO A 603 27.81 40.66 14.24
CA PRO A 603 27.99 40.96 15.67
C PRO A 603 28.28 39.72 16.53
N TYR A 604 28.75 38.61 15.94
CA TYR A 604 28.95 37.33 16.62
C TYR A 604 30.24 36.63 16.17
N ARG A 605 30.81 35.81 17.04
CA ARG A 605 31.94 34.92 16.74
C ARG A 605 31.40 33.62 16.15
N PHE A 606 31.78 33.33 14.91
CA PHE A 606 31.43 32.09 14.22
C PHE A 606 32.39 30.95 14.62
N VAL A 607 31.85 29.77 14.87
CA VAL A 607 32.62 28.56 15.20
C VAL A 607 32.63 27.64 13.97
N ALA A 608 33.73 27.58 13.21
CA ALA A 608 33.85 26.87 11.93
C ALA A 608 34.75 25.62 11.98
N LYS A 609 34.52 24.67 11.04
CA LYS A 609 35.36 23.47 10.81
C LYS A 609 36.75 23.81 10.26
N MET A 610 37.79 23.02 10.60
CA MET A 610 39.17 23.14 10.08
C MET A 610 39.28 23.11 8.55
N GLU A 611 38.50 22.27 7.87
CA GLU A 611 38.55 22.09 6.41
C GLU A 611 38.22 23.39 5.65
N VAL A 612 37.36 24.22 6.23
CA VAL A 612 36.97 25.54 5.69
C VAL A 612 38.07 26.58 5.94
N GLY A 613 38.85 26.41 7.01
CA GLY A 613 40.01 27.23 7.34
C GLY A 613 41.23 26.99 6.45
N GLY A 614 41.30 25.85 5.76
CA GLY A 614 42.31 25.53 4.74
C GLY A 614 42.02 26.12 3.36
N MET A 615 40.80 26.66 3.14
CA MET A 615 40.44 27.32 1.90
C MET A 615 41.08 28.72 1.85
N PRO A 616 41.84 29.09 0.80
CA PRO A 616 42.61 30.34 0.76
C PRO A 616 41.78 31.60 1.05
N PHE A 617 40.54 31.64 0.54
CA PHE A 617 39.65 32.81 0.64
C PHE A 617 38.89 32.85 1.97
N ILE A 618 38.24 31.73 2.34
CA ILE A 618 37.41 31.66 3.55
C ILE A 618 38.28 31.62 4.82
N GLY A 619 39.40 30.91 4.80
CA GLY A 619 40.33 30.84 5.92
C GLY A 619 41.00 32.18 6.26
N ALA A 620 41.37 32.97 5.26
CA ALA A 620 41.93 34.32 5.47
C ALA A 620 40.86 35.31 6.00
N PHE A 621 39.61 35.17 5.56
CA PHE A 621 38.47 35.95 6.06
C PHE A 621 38.15 35.61 7.53
N LEU A 622 38.03 34.32 7.86
CA LEU A 622 37.78 33.84 9.23
C LEU A 622 38.88 34.28 10.21
N LYS A 623 40.16 34.22 9.79
CA LYS A 623 41.30 34.67 10.61
C LYS A 623 41.26 36.17 10.92
N ARG A 624 40.86 36.99 9.95
CA ARG A 624 40.79 38.46 10.10
C ARG A 624 39.56 38.94 10.87
N MET A 625 38.50 38.13 10.92
CA MET A 625 37.30 38.40 11.73
C MET A 625 37.37 37.80 13.14
N GLY A 626 38.48 37.14 13.49
CA GLY A 626 38.70 36.51 14.80
C GLY A 626 37.77 35.31 15.06
N HIS A 627 37.46 34.52 14.03
CA HIS A 627 36.66 33.30 14.14
C HIS A 627 37.54 32.07 14.39
N LEU A 628 37.09 31.14 15.23
CA LEU A 628 37.88 30.00 15.71
C LEU A 628 38.04 28.88 14.66
N LYS A 629 39.15 28.14 14.76
CA LYS A 629 39.49 26.96 13.95
C LYS A 629 39.31 25.69 14.79
N PHE A 630 38.76 24.60 14.23
CA PHE A 630 38.51 23.37 14.99
C PHE A 630 38.73 22.04 14.25
N ASP A 631 39.50 21.12 14.85
CA ASP A 631 39.76 19.75 14.36
C ASP A 631 38.93 18.71 15.13
N ARG A 632 38.16 17.90 14.40
CA ARG A 632 37.24 16.88 14.93
C ARG A 632 37.90 15.55 15.31
N SER A 633 39.11 15.28 14.82
CA SER A 633 39.79 14.01 15.06
C SER A 633 40.34 13.89 16.50
N ASP A 634 40.45 15.01 17.22
CA ASP A 634 40.92 15.09 18.60
C ASP A 634 39.74 15.21 19.60
N PRO A 635 39.58 14.30 20.57
CA PRO A 635 38.62 14.43 21.66
C PRO A 635 38.93 15.60 22.62
N GLN A 636 40.20 15.99 22.79
CA GLN A 636 40.60 17.09 23.68
C GLN A 636 40.30 18.47 23.12
N SER A 637 40.25 18.62 21.80
CA SER A 637 39.84 19.87 21.16
C SER A 637 38.37 20.20 21.49
N ARG A 638 37.46 19.21 21.54
CA ARG A 638 36.00 19.43 21.80
C ARG A 638 35.71 20.04 23.17
N LEU A 639 36.51 19.70 24.19
CA LEU A 639 36.41 20.32 25.51
C LEU A 639 36.90 21.77 25.49
N ARG A 640 38.00 22.06 24.77
CA ARG A 640 38.52 23.42 24.58
C ARG A 640 37.53 24.33 23.85
N GLN A 641 36.82 23.82 22.84
CA GLN A 641 35.77 24.55 22.12
C GLN A 641 34.64 25.03 23.04
N ALA A 642 34.17 24.18 23.96
CA ALA A 642 33.13 24.57 24.90
C ALA A 642 33.64 25.64 25.89
N GLN A 643 34.88 25.50 26.36
CA GLN A 643 35.51 26.47 27.27
C GLN A 643 35.74 27.84 26.61
N GLU A 644 36.18 27.87 25.35
CA GLU A 644 36.36 29.13 24.60
C GLU A 644 35.02 29.82 24.29
N MET A 645 33.97 29.04 23.96
CA MET A 645 32.62 29.59 23.81
C MET A 645 32.12 30.21 25.12
N GLU A 646 32.38 29.57 26.25
CA GLU A 646 32.05 30.11 27.58
C GLU A 646 32.81 31.41 27.85
N GLU A 647 34.11 31.49 27.52
CA GLU A 647 34.93 32.68 27.70
C GLU A 647 34.42 33.87 26.87
N PHE A 648 34.08 33.65 25.59
CA PHE A 648 33.49 34.70 24.74
C PHE A 648 32.16 35.22 25.29
N LEU A 649 31.29 34.31 25.73
CA LEU A 649 29.99 34.69 26.30
C LEU A 649 30.17 35.48 27.61
N ARG A 650 31.14 35.11 28.46
CA ARG A 650 31.48 35.86 29.69
C ARG A 650 32.05 37.25 29.38
N ASN A 651 32.80 37.39 28.28
CA ASN A 651 33.33 38.66 27.79
C ASN A 651 32.29 39.53 27.06
N GLY A 652 31.03 39.11 27.02
CA GLY A 652 29.94 39.86 26.38
C GLY A 652 29.84 39.65 24.86
N GLU A 653 30.60 38.72 24.28
CA GLU A 653 30.57 38.43 22.84
C GLU A 653 29.56 37.32 22.52
N SER A 654 28.72 37.54 21.51
CA SER A 654 27.76 36.52 21.05
C SER A 654 28.42 35.48 20.16
N VAL A 655 27.92 34.25 20.16
CA VAL A 655 28.49 33.11 19.40
C VAL A 655 27.46 32.57 18.40
N PHE A 656 27.91 32.15 17.22
CA PHE A 656 27.07 31.48 16.23
C PHE A 656 27.56 30.05 15.97
N VAL A 657 26.62 29.09 16.01
CA VAL A 657 26.92 27.67 15.87
C VAL A 657 25.93 26.94 14.96
N PHE A 658 26.44 25.93 14.27
CA PHE A 658 25.66 24.87 13.63
C PHE A 658 25.70 23.61 14.49
N PRO A 659 24.75 23.41 15.42
CA PRO A 659 24.80 22.30 16.37
C PRO A 659 24.69 20.91 15.72
N GLU A 660 24.18 20.79 14.48
CA GLU A 660 24.24 19.53 13.71
C GLU A 660 25.70 19.11 13.41
N GLY A 661 26.59 20.11 13.32
CA GLY A 661 28.01 19.94 13.08
C GLY A 661 28.39 19.38 11.71
N THR A 662 27.42 18.95 10.89
CA THR A 662 27.57 18.66 9.47
C THR A 662 26.20 18.60 8.81
N PHE A 663 26.15 18.70 7.49
CA PHE A 663 24.95 18.49 6.68
C PHE A 663 25.16 17.29 5.75
N ALA A 664 24.09 16.82 5.10
CA ALA A 664 24.16 15.82 4.04
C ALA A 664 23.09 16.09 2.99
N ALA A 665 23.11 15.31 1.92
CA ALA A 665 22.12 15.43 0.86
C ALA A 665 20.68 15.25 1.37
N GLU A 666 20.40 14.28 2.25
CA GLU A 666 19.05 13.92 2.73
C GLU A 666 18.35 15.04 3.51
N ASP A 667 17.08 15.31 3.17
CA ASP A 667 16.28 16.37 3.77
C ASP A 667 15.97 16.06 5.25
N GLY A 668 16.15 17.05 6.12
CA GLY A 668 15.82 16.93 7.54
C GLY A 668 16.88 17.49 8.49
N VAL A 669 16.43 17.94 9.66
CA VAL A 669 17.26 18.52 10.73
C VAL A 669 17.86 17.40 11.58
N ARG A 670 19.19 17.29 11.62
CA ARG A 670 19.91 16.23 12.32
C ARG A 670 19.92 16.42 13.85
N PRO A 671 20.31 15.39 14.62
CA PRO A 671 20.55 15.54 16.05
C PRO A 671 21.61 16.60 16.36
N PHE A 672 21.36 17.39 17.40
CA PHE A 672 22.23 18.49 17.81
C PHE A 672 23.29 18.04 18.83
N GLN A 673 24.50 18.53 18.65
CA GLN A 673 25.62 18.33 19.57
C GLN A 673 25.48 19.22 20.80
N LEU A 674 25.96 18.72 21.94
CA LEU A 674 25.69 19.30 23.26
C LEU A 674 26.57 20.51 23.63
N GLY A 675 27.68 20.74 22.93
CA GLY A 675 28.70 21.71 23.34
C GLY A 675 28.20 23.15 23.50
N ALA A 676 27.39 23.63 22.55
CA ALA A 676 26.83 24.97 22.61
C ALA A 676 25.81 25.14 23.75
N PHE A 677 25.03 24.09 24.03
CA PHE A 677 24.03 24.10 25.09
C PHE A 677 24.67 24.02 26.47
N LYS A 678 25.79 23.31 26.60
CA LYS A 678 26.62 23.34 27.81
C LYS A 678 27.12 24.75 28.11
N ALA A 679 27.66 25.45 27.10
CA ALA A 679 28.14 26.82 27.26
C ALA A 679 27.00 27.80 27.63
N ALA A 680 25.80 27.63 27.04
CA ALA A 680 24.62 28.41 27.40
C ALA A 680 24.24 28.23 28.89
N VAL A 681 24.17 26.98 29.37
CA VAL A 681 23.85 26.67 30.77
C VAL A 681 24.92 27.23 31.71
N ALA A 682 26.21 27.06 31.39
CA ALA A 682 27.32 27.50 32.24
C ALA A 682 27.47 29.03 32.36
N THR A 683 26.95 29.78 31.39
CA THR A 683 27.06 31.25 31.34
C THR A 683 25.73 31.96 31.56
N GLY A 684 24.61 31.24 31.58
CA GLY A 684 23.26 31.80 31.59
C GLY A 684 22.84 32.48 30.28
N ALA A 685 23.63 32.34 29.21
CA ALA A 685 23.36 33.00 27.94
C ALA A 685 22.14 32.37 27.23
N PRO A 686 21.21 33.17 26.68
CA PRO A 686 20.08 32.64 25.93
C PRO A 686 20.52 32.05 24.58
N VAL A 687 19.80 31.01 24.16
CA VAL A 687 19.93 30.43 22.81
C VAL A 687 18.85 31.01 21.92
N ILE A 688 19.24 31.62 20.81
CA ILE A 688 18.34 32.10 19.76
C ILE A 688 18.30 31.05 18.63
N PRO A 689 17.19 30.33 18.45
CA PRO A 689 17.05 29.37 17.36
C PRO A 689 16.89 30.11 16.02
N VAL A 690 17.70 29.73 15.03
CA VAL A 690 17.72 30.30 13.68
C VAL A 690 17.35 29.21 12.68
N SER A 691 16.26 29.43 11.94
CA SER A 691 15.82 28.49 10.90
C SER A 691 16.21 29.00 9.53
N LEU A 692 17.01 28.22 8.82
CA LEU A 692 17.37 28.42 7.42
C LEU A 692 16.50 27.57 6.52
N ALA A 693 15.74 28.23 5.66
CA ALA A 693 14.96 27.59 4.60
C ALA A 693 15.43 28.09 3.23
N GLY A 694 15.62 27.16 2.29
CA GLY A 694 15.93 27.45 0.89
C GLY A 694 17.40 27.33 0.49
N THR A 695 18.36 27.37 1.43
CA THR A 695 19.79 27.23 1.11
C THR A 695 20.16 25.84 0.58
N ARG A 696 19.55 24.76 1.09
CA ARG A 696 19.64 23.41 0.52
C ARG A 696 19.22 23.34 -0.95
N ARG A 697 18.15 24.07 -1.31
CA ARG A 697 17.65 24.14 -2.68
C ARG A 697 18.59 24.94 -3.57
N PHE A 698 19.27 25.94 -3.00
CA PHE A 698 20.26 26.74 -3.69
C PHE A 698 21.50 25.90 -4.04
N LEU A 699 22.12 25.21 -3.08
CA LEU A 699 23.33 24.41 -3.32
C LEU A 699 23.37 23.19 -2.38
N ARG A 700 22.85 22.05 -2.84
CA ARG A 700 22.75 20.83 -2.03
C ARG A 700 24.11 20.14 -1.90
N ASP A 701 24.31 19.40 -0.81
CA ASP A 701 25.45 18.49 -0.68
C ASP A 701 25.57 17.54 -1.88
N GLY A 702 26.80 17.30 -2.34
CA GLY A 702 27.10 16.52 -3.55
C GLY A 702 26.74 17.20 -4.88
N THR A 703 26.28 18.46 -4.88
CA THR A 703 26.00 19.23 -6.10
C THR A 703 26.87 20.49 -6.19
N TYR A 704 27.39 20.76 -7.39
CA TYR A 704 28.28 21.91 -7.65
C TYR A 704 27.60 23.05 -8.43
N LEU A 705 26.38 22.83 -8.94
CA LEU A 705 25.62 23.81 -9.71
C LEU A 705 24.53 24.43 -8.84
N PRO A 706 24.62 25.73 -8.52
CA PRO A 706 23.60 26.41 -7.75
C PRO A 706 22.30 26.59 -8.55
N ARG A 707 21.19 26.77 -7.83
CA ARG A 707 19.87 26.98 -8.42
C ARG A 707 19.24 28.28 -7.91
N PRO A 708 18.56 29.04 -8.78
CA PRO A 708 17.91 30.27 -8.36
C PRO A 708 16.79 29.96 -7.36
N THR A 709 16.89 30.54 -6.17
CA THR A 709 15.86 30.40 -5.13
C THR A 709 15.91 31.58 -4.16
N SER A 710 15.01 31.58 -3.18
CA SER A 710 14.99 32.56 -2.10
C SER A 710 15.37 31.88 -0.78
N VAL A 711 16.14 32.59 0.04
CA VAL A 711 16.51 32.14 1.38
C VAL A 711 15.68 32.89 2.41
N THR A 712 15.09 32.16 3.35
CA THR A 712 14.42 32.75 4.52
C THR A 712 15.19 32.37 5.78
N ILE A 713 15.49 33.38 6.59
CA ILE A 713 16.14 33.27 7.89
C ILE A 713 15.09 33.66 8.93
N THR A 714 14.67 32.71 9.75
CA THR A 714 13.68 32.96 10.81
C THR A 714 14.35 32.82 12.17
N LEU A 715 14.42 33.92 12.92
CA LEU A 715 14.81 33.87 14.32
C LEU A 715 13.58 33.58 15.17
N SER A 716 13.69 32.61 16.07
CA SER A 716 12.66 32.29 17.05
C SER A 716 12.90 33.00 18.38
N PRO A 717 11.89 33.09 19.26
CA PRO A 717 12.07 33.66 20.60
C PRO A 717 13.26 33.03 21.35
N PRO A 718 14.03 33.82 22.12
CA PRO A 718 15.17 33.34 22.88
C PRO A 718 14.73 32.30 23.92
N ILE A 719 15.49 31.21 24.02
CA ILE A 719 15.28 30.15 25.00
C ILE A 719 16.34 30.32 26.09
N PHE A 720 15.89 30.64 27.30
CA PHE A 720 16.77 30.85 28.45
C PHE A 720 17.04 29.53 29.18
N PRO A 721 18.27 29.32 29.66
CA PRO A 721 18.55 28.31 30.67
C PRO A 721 17.74 28.59 31.95
N SER A 722 17.16 27.56 32.54
CA SER A 722 16.52 27.64 33.86
C SER A 722 17.60 27.76 34.92
N THR A 723 17.56 28.82 35.75
CA THR A 723 18.55 29.04 36.82
C THR A 723 18.43 27.96 37.89
N THR A 724 19.29 26.94 37.88
CA THR A 724 19.61 26.15 39.08
C THR A 724 20.69 26.89 39.88
N THR A 725 20.39 27.08 41.15
CA THR A 725 21.22 27.69 42.20
C THR A 725 22.70 27.32 42.15
N ASN A 726 23.56 28.32 42.39
CA ASN A 726 25.01 28.21 42.68
C ASN A 726 25.42 26.87 43.32
N ASN A 727 25.94 25.92 42.54
CA ASN A 727 26.67 24.77 43.07
C ASN A 727 27.83 24.42 42.10
N PRO A 728 29.10 24.34 42.53
CA PRO A 728 30.24 24.27 41.61
C PRO A 728 30.58 22.85 41.12
N ASN A 729 29.66 21.87 41.24
CA ASN A 729 29.95 20.46 40.95
C ASN A 729 29.21 19.96 39.69
N PRO A 730 29.90 19.55 38.60
CA PRO A 730 29.27 19.28 37.28
C PRO A 730 28.47 17.97 37.17
N ALA A 731 28.09 17.34 38.28
CA ALA A 731 27.59 15.97 38.31
C ALA A 731 26.18 15.83 38.91
N ASP A 732 25.41 16.91 39.02
CA ASP A 732 24.00 16.83 39.39
C ASP A 732 23.11 16.59 38.17
N SER A 733 22.18 15.65 38.33
CA SER A 733 21.21 15.27 37.30
C SER A 733 20.43 16.48 36.73
N SER A 734 20.24 17.57 37.49
CA SER A 734 19.49 18.75 37.05
C SER A 734 20.09 19.48 35.85
N ASP A 735 21.41 19.66 35.82
CA ASP A 735 22.09 20.44 34.78
C ASP A 735 22.14 19.67 33.45
N TRP A 736 22.21 18.34 33.53
CA TRP A 736 22.12 17.47 32.37
C TRP A 736 20.72 17.45 31.75
N HIS A 737 19.67 17.41 32.58
CA HIS A 737 18.29 17.51 32.11
C HIS A 737 18.01 18.87 31.46
N GLU A 738 18.54 19.95 32.03
CA GLU A 738 18.38 21.30 31.50
C GLU A 738 19.10 21.48 30.16
N LEU A 739 20.30 20.91 30.03
CA LEU A 739 21.05 20.89 28.78
C LEU A 739 20.28 20.15 27.68
N ILE A 740 19.68 18.99 28.00
CA ILE A 740 18.85 18.22 27.07
C ILE A 740 17.60 19.02 26.68
N ARG A 741 16.91 19.64 27.64
CA ARG A 741 15.74 20.49 27.41
C ARG A 741 16.07 21.62 26.44
N LEU A 742 17.17 22.34 26.68
CA LEU A 742 17.58 23.49 25.87
C LEU A 742 17.90 23.06 24.42
N ARG A 743 18.59 21.93 24.25
CA ARG A 743 18.87 21.32 22.94
C ARG A 743 17.57 20.98 22.20
N ASP A 744 16.68 20.22 22.84
CA ASP A 744 15.47 19.71 22.19
C ASP A 744 14.47 20.84 21.88
N ALA A 745 14.35 21.81 22.77
CA ALA A 745 13.54 23.00 22.54
C ALA A 745 14.07 23.85 21.38
N THR A 746 15.39 24.03 21.28
CA THR A 746 16.02 24.75 20.16
C THR A 746 15.83 23.99 18.85
N ARG A 747 16.02 22.66 18.86
CA ARG A 747 15.82 21.81 17.68
C ARG A 747 14.37 21.82 17.20
N ALA A 748 13.41 21.70 18.11
CA ALA A 748 11.98 21.79 17.80
C ALA A 748 11.60 23.17 17.25
N ALA A 749 12.16 24.25 17.81
CA ALA A 749 11.92 25.61 17.32
C ALA A 749 12.42 25.80 15.88
N ILE A 750 13.59 25.25 15.54
CA ILE A 750 14.18 25.36 14.19
C ILE A 750 13.35 24.60 13.15
N VAL A 751 12.88 23.40 13.48
CA VAL A 751 12.11 22.54 12.56
C VAL A 751 10.80 23.20 12.12
N ARG A 752 10.14 23.95 13.02
CA ARG A 752 8.87 24.65 12.72
C ARG A 752 8.97 25.58 11.52
N HIS A 753 10.15 26.14 11.24
CA HIS A 753 10.36 27.12 10.17
C HIS A 753 11.42 26.73 9.14
N ALA A 754 12.16 25.63 9.35
CA ALA A 754 13.17 25.12 8.41
C ALA A 754 12.57 24.48 7.14
N ALA A 755 11.25 24.16 7.14
CA ALA A 755 10.57 23.43 6.07
C ALA A 755 11.20 22.05 5.76
N GLU A 756 11.80 21.43 6.78
CA GLU A 756 12.46 20.12 6.73
C GLU A 756 11.96 19.24 7.90
N PRO A 757 11.82 17.91 7.74
CA PRO A 757 11.39 17.02 8.82
C PRO A 757 12.48 16.84 9.90
N LEU A 758 12.12 16.31 11.06
CA LEU A 758 13.07 15.84 12.07
C LEU A 758 13.66 14.48 11.66
N LEU A 759 14.98 14.33 11.79
CA LEU A 759 15.70 13.06 11.58
C LEU A 759 16.01 12.29 12.87
#